data_AF-A0AAD0WPF3-F1
#
_entry.id   AF-A0AAD0WPF3-F1
#
_cell.length_a   1.000
_cell.length_b   1.000
_cell.length_c   1.000
_cell.angle_alpha   90.00
_cell.angle_beta   90.00
_cell.angle_gamma   90.00
#
_symmetry.space_group_name_H-M   'P 1'
#
loop_
_entity.id
_entity.type
_entity.pdbx_description
1 polymer ?
#
loop_
_entity_poly.entity_id
_entity_poly.type
_entity_poly.pdbx_seq_one_letter_code
_entity_poly.pdbx_strand_id
1 'polypeptide(L)'
;MIINKDLVNSSIFSLYTGQELEQRDFIKQIDFILEKYNILKNDNQLISSIEKNILYTINYIETLSIKKEKIPNDLEDLFLNNLTFKEHLNHYIEKKLLNITKKDTIYFFKDINIILHILAIGTNEKILESYNNYNFDAVSTIFRFYETRLQELYTKDEKLFSLTFDSYIILLKTITLLCSFNSIDIIAKKCIKFFIELMTETINTVKFTILLDENKLNKLNNIQGKYLYYFSYDEIKVDIDDLKTTFKNYLLTLERYEDGYILSKDSNFGNENENIDSQEFLIFKKNSSILILNLIKDLKTKLNEDLYFDSEYFQKILRFYYKKFSLYLPSEVIAQNQEEFQNNLLNSLLTTYEVNPDFMKKLDYLLIIDDFIFSQENLTNTNMEIIFQLLYFDENIPIYKYYHIAQILTQYNPINNDYHEYFKLAIFDLCINKSISYKFSLELEDVLTKIYTYVNEYKIASHLLSVYSKIYLSLSLFYSTNQINLEKAKKLYATFIQINGLEILHSEYNEINSKILSSIQISTDLILDEFLKNKYHDLENEFLVIKNKITKTTPIAEIKAPLENFISNNIFHGLCETSILETTQELNILEAGFEEHQIVLSKYIIRFIFTSVYKNNFLLVFKKNETFIKNNICKIFNDLKENNTNFNLLIDEDEIEIKY
;
A
#
# COMPACT_ATOMS: atom_id res chain seq x y z
N MET A 1 -18.05 -20.16 -74.39
CA MET A 1 -17.80 -18.73 -74.09
C MET A 1 -18.96 -18.20 -73.27
N ILE A 2 -18.94 -18.47 -71.95
CA ILE A 2 -19.83 -17.93 -70.93
C ILE A 2 -18.95 -17.72 -69.70
N ILE A 3 -19.06 -16.54 -69.11
CA ILE A 3 -18.32 -16.03 -67.95
C ILE A 3 -18.63 -16.91 -66.73
N ASN A 4 -17.59 -17.38 -66.04
CA ASN A 4 -17.74 -17.87 -64.67
C ASN A 4 -17.16 -16.84 -63.71
N LYS A 5 -18.02 -16.35 -62.81
CA LYS A 5 -17.87 -15.12 -62.03
C LYS A 5 -17.39 -15.41 -60.59
N ASP A 6 -16.59 -16.48 -60.43
CA ASP A 6 -16.21 -17.04 -59.11
C ASP A 6 -14.69 -17.04 -58.83
N LEU A 7 -13.90 -16.21 -59.53
CA LEU A 7 -12.45 -16.13 -59.32
C LEU A 7 -11.98 -14.93 -58.48
N VAL A 8 -12.86 -14.28 -57.71
CA VAL A 8 -12.50 -13.12 -56.86
C VAL A 8 -12.50 -13.43 -55.35
N ASN A 9 -12.89 -14.64 -54.91
CA ASN A 9 -12.89 -15.01 -53.48
C ASN A 9 -11.78 -16.02 -53.13
N SER A 10 -10.52 -15.71 -53.39
CA SER A 10 -9.46 -16.24 -52.53
C SER A 10 -9.30 -15.29 -51.35
N SER A 11 -10.00 -15.59 -50.25
CA SER A 11 -9.68 -15.02 -48.95
C SER A 11 -8.19 -15.26 -48.69
N ILE A 12 -7.41 -14.18 -48.71
CA ILE A 12 -6.04 -14.20 -48.19
C ILE A 12 -6.20 -14.54 -46.71
N PHE A 13 -5.88 -15.78 -46.35
CA PHE A 13 -5.83 -16.20 -44.97
C PHE A 13 -4.70 -15.42 -44.31
N SER A 14 -5.06 -14.35 -43.60
CA SER A 14 -4.14 -13.55 -42.79
C SER A 14 -4.24 -14.03 -41.35
N LEU A 15 -3.10 -14.37 -40.74
CA LEU A 15 -3.02 -14.61 -39.30
C LEU A 15 -3.22 -13.31 -38.47
N TYR A 16 -3.24 -12.16 -39.16
CA TYR A 16 -3.44 -10.83 -38.60
C TYR A 16 -4.86 -10.33 -38.91
N THR A 17 -5.48 -9.72 -37.91
CA THR A 17 -6.69 -8.89 -38.06
C THR A 17 -6.42 -7.67 -38.96
N GLY A 18 -7.48 -6.98 -39.41
CA GLY A 18 -7.34 -5.81 -40.28
C GLY A 18 -6.46 -4.69 -39.69
N GLN A 19 -6.53 -4.46 -38.38
CA GLN A 19 -5.67 -3.51 -37.67
C GLN A 19 -4.22 -3.99 -37.55
N GLU A 20 -3.99 -5.29 -37.30
CA GLU A 20 -2.63 -5.84 -37.19
C GLU A 20 -1.89 -5.84 -38.53
N LEU A 21 -2.60 -5.89 -39.67
CA LEU A 21 -1.99 -5.72 -41.00
C LEU A 21 -1.46 -4.29 -41.21
N GLU A 22 -2.13 -3.27 -40.68
CA GLU A 22 -1.66 -1.88 -40.73
C GLU A 22 -0.48 -1.62 -39.78
N GLN A 23 -0.35 -2.43 -38.73
CA GLN A 23 0.67 -2.32 -37.69
C GLN A 23 1.84 -3.32 -37.84
N ARG A 24 1.88 -4.04 -38.96
CA ARG A 24 2.79 -5.19 -39.17
C ARG A 24 4.26 -4.89 -38.92
N ASP A 25 4.74 -3.71 -39.32
CA ASP A 25 6.16 -3.36 -39.16
C ASP A 25 6.51 -3.01 -37.71
N PHE A 26 5.56 -2.45 -36.93
CA PHE A 26 5.72 -2.25 -35.49
C PHE A 26 5.71 -3.59 -34.73
N ILE A 27 4.86 -4.54 -35.14
CA ILE A 27 4.82 -5.90 -34.57
C ILE A 27 6.15 -6.63 -34.79
N LYS A 28 6.72 -6.55 -36.00
CA LYS A 28 8.04 -7.15 -36.29
C LYS A 28 9.16 -6.59 -35.42
N GLN A 29 9.12 -5.30 -35.08
CA GLN A 29 10.12 -4.69 -34.18
C GLN A 29 10.01 -5.27 -32.77
N ILE A 30 8.79 -5.50 -32.28
CA ILE A 30 8.55 -6.17 -30.99
C ILE A 30 9.14 -7.58 -31.03
N ASP A 31 8.82 -8.37 -32.07
CA ASP A 31 9.30 -9.75 -32.21
C ASP A 31 10.83 -9.82 -32.26
N PHE A 32 11.47 -8.91 -33.01
CA PHE A 32 12.94 -8.83 -33.09
C PHE A 32 13.60 -8.55 -31.73
N ILE A 33 13.03 -7.66 -30.93
CA ILE A 33 13.53 -7.34 -29.58
C ILE A 33 13.36 -8.54 -28.65
N LEU A 34 12.21 -9.22 -28.72
CA LEU A 34 11.93 -10.42 -27.92
C LEU A 34 12.92 -11.56 -28.21
N GLU A 35 13.25 -11.78 -29.49
CA GLU A 35 14.27 -12.74 -29.91
C GLU A 35 15.66 -12.32 -29.45
N LYS A 36 16.05 -11.05 -29.66
CA LYS A 36 17.37 -10.52 -29.31
C LYS A 36 17.72 -10.73 -27.84
N TYR A 37 16.77 -10.51 -26.94
CA TYR A 37 16.96 -10.63 -25.50
C TYR A 37 16.56 -12.00 -24.94
N ASN A 38 16.20 -12.98 -25.79
CA ASN A 38 15.73 -14.31 -25.40
C ASN A 38 14.57 -14.27 -24.38
N ILE A 39 13.63 -13.34 -24.58
CA ILE A 39 12.51 -13.12 -23.65
C ILE A 39 11.50 -14.27 -23.73
N LEU A 40 11.33 -14.89 -24.91
CA LEU A 40 10.42 -16.01 -25.15
C LEU A 40 11.19 -17.33 -25.28
N LYS A 41 11.55 -17.96 -24.15
CA LYS A 41 12.41 -19.16 -24.17
C LYS A 41 11.72 -20.48 -24.55
N ASN A 42 10.39 -20.60 -24.58
CA ASN A 42 9.67 -21.85 -24.91
C ASN A 42 8.17 -21.62 -25.23
N ASP A 43 7.79 -21.25 -26.45
CA ASP A 43 6.37 -21.27 -26.84
C ASP A 43 6.17 -21.57 -28.32
N ASN A 44 5.08 -22.29 -28.63
CA ASN A 44 4.63 -22.57 -30.00
C ASN A 44 4.34 -21.24 -30.73
N GLN A 45 5.12 -20.93 -31.77
CA GLN A 45 5.01 -19.72 -32.61
C GLN A 45 3.65 -19.50 -33.29
N LEU A 46 2.74 -20.47 -33.20
CA LEU A 46 1.40 -20.40 -33.81
C LEU A 46 0.37 -19.65 -32.95
N ILE A 47 0.67 -19.33 -31.67
CA ILE A 47 -0.28 -18.71 -30.72
C ILE A 47 0.43 -17.74 -29.73
N SER A 48 1.14 -16.73 -30.21
CA SER A 48 1.62 -15.62 -29.36
C SER A 48 0.75 -14.37 -29.55
N SER A 49 0.00 -13.96 -28.53
CA SER A 49 -0.75 -12.69 -28.57
C SER A 49 0.18 -11.50 -28.27
N ILE A 50 -0.09 -10.35 -28.88
CA ILE A 50 0.63 -9.09 -28.61
C ILE A 50 0.61 -8.74 -27.12
N GLU A 51 -0.50 -9.02 -26.43
CA GLU A 51 -0.63 -8.83 -24.98
C GLU A 51 0.38 -9.67 -24.17
N LYS A 52 0.62 -10.92 -24.59
CA LYS A 52 1.60 -11.82 -23.96
C LYS A 52 3.02 -11.30 -24.15
N ASN A 53 3.34 -10.84 -25.36
CA ASN A 53 4.62 -10.24 -25.71
C ASN A 53 4.92 -8.98 -24.85
N ILE A 54 3.91 -8.15 -24.61
CA ILE A 54 4.03 -6.96 -23.77
C ILE A 54 4.28 -7.34 -22.31
N LEU A 55 3.52 -8.30 -21.78
CA LEU A 55 3.70 -8.75 -20.40
C LEU A 55 5.13 -9.27 -20.16
N TYR A 56 5.68 -10.07 -21.08
CA TYR A 56 7.05 -10.54 -20.96
C TYR A 56 8.08 -9.43 -21.09
N THR A 57 7.85 -8.46 -21.97
CA THR A 57 8.73 -7.29 -22.10
C THR A 57 8.74 -6.46 -20.82
N ILE A 58 7.58 -6.25 -20.20
CA ILE A 58 7.45 -5.58 -18.90
C ILE A 58 8.22 -6.34 -17.81
N ASN A 59 8.02 -7.65 -17.72
CA ASN A 59 8.71 -8.49 -16.73
C ASN A 59 10.24 -8.48 -16.94
N TYR A 60 10.68 -8.39 -18.19
CA TYR A 60 12.10 -8.27 -18.51
C TYR A 60 12.68 -6.93 -18.02
N ILE A 61 11.98 -5.81 -18.27
CA ILE A 61 12.40 -4.50 -17.75
C ILE A 61 12.38 -4.46 -16.23
N GLU A 62 11.38 -5.07 -15.60
CA GLU A 62 11.36 -5.22 -14.13
C GLU A 62 12.61 -5.97 -13.65
N THR A 63 12.97 -7.08 -14.31
CA THR A 63 14.18 -7.84 -13.98
C THR A 63 15.45 -6.98 -14.10
N LEU A 64 15.57 -6.19 -15.18
CA LEU A 64 16.70 -5.25 -15.36
C LEU A 64 16.73 -4.20 -14.26
N SER A 65 15.56 -3.62 -13.93
CA SER A 65 15.39 -2.63 -12.87
C SER A 65 15.95 -3.13 -11.55
N ILE A 66 15.58 -4.36 -11.19
CA ILE A 66 15.91 -4.87 -9.88
C ILE A 66 17.39 -5.28 -9.81
N LYS A 67 17.95 -5.75 -10.93
CA LYS A 67 19.40 -5.95 -11.08
C LYS A 67 20.21 -4.66 -11.15
N LYS A 68 19.55 -3.50 -11.17
CA LYS A 68 20.16 -2.17 -11.38
C LYS A 68 20.94 -2.10 -12.70
N GLU A 69 20.50 -2.85 -13.70
CA GLU A 69 21.04 -2.84 -15.04
C GLU A 69 20.38 -1.70 -15.85
N LYS A 70 21.13 -1.08 -16.77
CA LYS A 70 20.57 -0.05 -17.65
C LYS A 70 19.64 -0.68 -18.67
N ILE A 71 18.52 -0.01 -18.94
CA ILE A 71 17.62 -0.40 -20.03
C ILE A 71 18.35 -0.15 -21.35
N PRO A 72 18.46 -1.16 -22.24
CA PRO A 72 19.06 -0.97 -23.56
C PRO A 72 18.30 0.04 -24.42
N ASN A 73 19.01 0.85 -25.20
CA ASN A 73 18.42 1.94 -26.00
C ASN A 73 17.35 1.47 -27.00
N ASP A 74 17.44 0.25 -27.53
CA ASP A 74 16.43 -0.30 -28.44
C ASP A 74 15.15 -0.73 -27.72
N LEU A 75 15.26 -1.16 -26.46
CA LEU A 75 14.09 -1.35 -25.59
C LEU A 75 13.50 0.00 -25.18
N GLU A 76 14.32 0.99 -24.87
CA GLU A 76 13.84 2.36 -24.61
C GLU A 76 13.06 2.91 -25.82
N ASP A 77 13.62 2.77 -27.02
CA ASP A 77 12.98 3.18 -28.28
C ASP A 77 11.63 2.48 -28.50
N LEU A 78 11.52 1.19 -28.15
CA LEU A 78 10.26 0.45 -28.22
C LEU A 78 9.18 1.08 -27.34
N PHE A 79 9.49 1.46 -26.10
CA PHE A 79 8.52 2.09 -25.19
C PHE A 79 8.17 3.53 -25.61
N LEU A 80 9.14 4.25 -26.17
CA LEU A 80 8.96 5.67 -26.49
C LEU A 80 8.28 5.88 -27.85
N ASN A 81 8.60 5.06 -28.86
CA ASN A 81 8.33 5.37 -30.27
C ASN A 81 7.50 4.32 -31.02
N ASN A 82 7.40 3.07 -30.53
CA ASN A 82 6.60 2.05 -31.20
C ASN A 82 5.09 2.24 -30.90
N LEU A 83 4.30 2.57 -31.93
CA LEU A 83 2.87 2.89 -31.79
C LEU A 83 2.06 1.73 -31.20
N THR A 84 2.20 0.53 -31.76
CA THR A 84 1.49 -0.67 -31.31
C THR A 84 1.80 -1.02 -29.88
N PHE A 85 3.09 -1.05 -29.54
CA PHE A 85 3.53 -1.38 -28.18
C PHE A 85 2.95 -0.38 -27.17
N LYS A 86 2.98 0.92 -27.50
CA LYS A 86 2.51 1.99 -26.62
C LYS A 86 0.99 1.98 -26.42
N GLU A 87 0.23 1.73 -27.48
CA GLU A 87 -1.24 1.59 -27.42
C GLU A 87 -1.64 0.48 -26.44
N HIS A 88 -1.10 -0.72 -26.64
CA HIS A 88 -1.41 -1.85 -25.77
C HIS A 88 -0.81 -1.72 -24.36
N LEU A 89 0.36 -1.09 -24.22
CA LEU A 89 0.95 -0.79 -22.92
C LEU A 89 0.06 0.16 -22.11
N ASN A 90 -0.40 1.25 -22.72
CA ASN A 90 -1.32 2.19 -22.08
C ASN A 90 -2.61 1.47 -21.62
N HIS A 91 -3.20 0.64 -22.48
CA HIS A 91 -4.38 -0.15 -22.13
C HIS A 91 -4.12 -1.12 -20.97
N TYR A 92 -2.98 -1.82 -20.98
CA TYR A 92 -2.58 -2.73 -19.92
C TYR A 92 -2.45 -1.98 -18.57
N ILE A 93 -1.77 -0.84 -18.56
CA ILE A 93 -1.56 -0.05 -17.34
C ILE A 93 -2.88 0.51 -16.82
N GLU A 94 -3.75 1.06 -17.68
CA GLU A 94 -5.07 1.56 -17.25
C GLU A 94 -5.91 0.45 -16.61
N LYS A 95 -5.95 -0.73 -17.23
CA LYS A 95 -6.65 -1.90 -16.66
C LYS A 95 -6.02 -2.32 -15.33
N LYS A 96 -4.69 -2.23 -15.19
CA LYS A 96 -3.99 -2.55 -13.94
C LYS A 96 -4.36 -1.54 -12.84
N LEU A 97 -4.32 -0.24 -13.13
CA LEU A 97 -4.71 0.83 -12.20
C LEU A 97 -6.13 0.65 -11.65
N LEU A 98 -7.10 0.29 -12.51
CA LEU A 98 -8.49 0.05 -12.09
C LEU A 98 -8.65 -1.13 -11.13
N ASN A 99 -7.72 -2.10 -11.18
CA ASN A 99 -7.77 -3.30 -10.36
C ASN A 99 -7.03 -3.16 -9.03
N ILE A 100 -6.08 -2.23 -8.92
CA ILE A 100 -5.19 -2.09 -7.75
C ILE A 100 -5.97 -1.91 -6.43
N THR A 101 -7.11 -1.22 -6.43
CA THR A 101 -7.94 -1.02 -5.23
C THR A 101 -9.06 -2.03 -5.07
N LYS A 102 -9.33 -2.85 -6.09
CA LYS A 102 -10.47 -3.77 -6.14
C LYS A 102 -10.09 -5.23 -5.92
N LYS A 103 -8.83 -5.62 -6.20
CA LYS A 103 -8.39 -7.00 -6.12
C LYS A 103 -7.41 -7.20 -4.96
N ASP A 104 -7.72 -8.20 -4.15
CA ASP A 104 -6.95 -8.54 -2.96
C ASP A 104 -5.62 -9.24 -3.27
N THR A 105 -5.49 -9.80 -4.48
CA THR A 105 -4.28 -10.50 -4.93
C THR A 105 -3.16 -9.59 -5.42
N ILE A 106 -3.42 -8.28 -5.52
CA ILE A 106 -2.50 -7.28 -6.06
C ILE A 106 -1.70 -6.67 -4.91
N TYR A 107 -0.38 -6.55 -5.09
CA TYR A 107 0.51 -5.92 -4.12
C TYR A 107 0.61 -4.43 -4.47
N PHE A 108 -0.15 -3.59 -3.77
CA PHE A 108 -0.30 -2.17 -4.09
C PHE A 108 1.04 -1.47 -4.37
N PHE A 109 1.98 -1.54 -3.42
CA PHE A 109 3.25 -0.82 -3.52
C PHE A 109 4.11 -1.32 -4.68
N LYS A 110 4.22 -2.65 -4.83
CA LYS A 110 4.96 -3.30 -5.90
C LYS A 110 4.41 -2.91 -7.27
N ASP A 111 3.10 -3.04 -7.45
CA ASP A 111 2.45 -2.79 -8.73
C ASP A 111 2.48 -1.31 -9.13
N ILE A 112 2.31 -0.38 -8.18
CA ILE A 112 2.49 1.05 -8.42
C ILE A 112 3.93 1.37 -8.82
N ASN A 113 4.91 0.79 -8.13
CA ASN A 113 6.32 1.03 -8.44
C ASN A 113 6.70 0.53 -9.85
N ILE A 114 6.19 -0.64 -10.27
CA ILE A 114 6.37 -1.14 -11.63
C ILE A 114 5.78 -0.16 -12.65
N ILE A 115 4.55 0.32 -12.42
CA ILE A 115 3.89 1.27 -13.33
C ILE A 115 4.69 2.57 -13.43
N LEU A 116 5.11 3.14 -12.29
CA LEU A 116 5.91 4.37 -12.28
C LEU A 116 7.24 4.18 -12.99
N HIS A 117 7.91 3.03 -12.82
CA HIS A 117 9.15 2.75 -13.53
C HIS A 117 8.94 2.68 -15.04
N ILE A 118 7.91 1.96 -15.50
CA ILE A 118 7.58 1.88 -16.93
C ILE A 118 7.34 3.29 -17.53
N LEU A 119 6.60 4.14 -16.81
CA LEU A 119 6.31 5.50 -17.25
C LEU A 119 7.54 6.43 -17.16
N ALA A 120 8.59 6.04 -16.44
CA ALA A 120 9.83 6.80 -16.28
C ALA A 120 10.97 6.39 -17.25
N ILE A 121 10.78 5.37 -18.09
CA ILE A 121 11.82 4.77 -18.96
C ILE A 121 12.61 5.82 -19.77
N GLY A 122 11.98 6.87 -20.28
CA GLY A 122 12.67 7.92 -21.04
C GLY A 122 13.59 8.85 -20.24
N THR A 123 13.64 8.70 -18.91
CA THR A 123 14.51 9.48 -18.02
C THR A 123 15.45 8.60 -17.18
N ASN A 124 15.13 7.31 -17.00
CA ASN A 124 15.77 6.39 -16.06
C ASN A 124 15.73 6.85 -14.59
N GLU A 125 14.82 7.78 -14.27
CA GLU A 125 14.66 8.31 -12.92
C GLU A 125 13.80 7.37 -12.06
N LYS A 126 14.08 7.35 -10.75
CA LYS A 126 13.34 6.52 -9.78
C LYS A 126 12.54 7.40 -8.83
N ILE A 127 11.21 7.38 -8.97
CA ILE A 127 10.31 8.14 -8.09
C ILE A 127 10.32 7.60 -6.65
N LEU A 128 10.25 6.28 -6.50
CA LEU A 128 10.13 5.61 -5.20
C LEU A 128 11.50 5.11 -4.72
N GLU A 129 12.07 5.75 -3.71
CA GLU A 129 13.27 5.25 -3.05
C GLU A 129 12.91 4.16 -2.03
N SER A 130 11.85 4.38 -1.25
CA SER A 130 11.29 3.43 -0.29
C SER A 130 9.79 3.70 -0.04
N TYR A 131 9.14 2.90 0.80
CA TYR A 131 7.69 2.99 1.09
C TYR A 131 7.21 4.41 1.47
N ASN A 132 8.02 5.15 2.24
CA ASN A 132 7.70 6.52 2.71
C ASN A 132 8.70 7.58 2.22
N ASN A 133 9.53 7.28 1.22
CA ASN A 133 10.53 8.22 0.70
C ASN A 133 10.42 8.37 -0.82
N TYR A 134 10.16 9.61 -1.25
CA TYR A 134 9.92 9.97 -2.65
C TYR A 134 10.98 10.95 -3.12
N ASN A 135 11.52 10.72 -4.32
CA ASN A 135 12.43 11.64 -4.96
C ASN A 135 11.63 12.64 -5.82
N PHE A 136 11.37 13.83 -5.29
CA PHE A 136 10.59 14.86 -6.00
C PHE A 136 11.36 15.48 -7.18
N ASP A 137 12.69 15.47 -7.15
CA ASP A 137 13.52 15.91 -8.27
C ASP A 137 13.36 14.96 -9.47
N ALA A 138 13.29 13.64 -9.21
CA ALA A 138 12.98 12.62 -10.20
C ALA A 138 11.56 12.81 -10.79
N VAL A 139 10.55 13.07 -9.94
CA VAL A 139 9.17 13.36 -10.40
C VAL A 139 9.15 14.59 -11.31
N SER A 140 9.81 15.67 -10.90
CA SER A 140 9.92 16.90 -11.70
C SER A 140 10.60 16.62 -13.05
N THR A 141 11.70 15.88 -13.05
CA THR A 141 12.45 15.50 -14.26
C THR A 141 11.57 14.69 -15.24
N ILE A 142 10.80 13.72 -14.73
CA ILE A 142 9.86 12.93 -15.54
C ILE A 142 8.78 13.83 -16.16
N PHE A 143 8.22 14.77 -15.40
CA PHE A 143 7.26 15.72 -15.96
C PHE A 143 7.85 16.60 -17.05
N ARG A 144 9.06 17.15 -16.85
CA ARG A 144 9.76 17.94 -17.88
C ARG A 144 10.05 17.14 -19.14
N PHE A 145 10.36 15.85 -19.00
CA PHE A 145 10.51 14.94 -20.13
C PHE A 145 9.21 14.83 -20.93
N TYR A 146 8.07 14.57 -20.28
CA TYR A 146 6.78 14.47 -20.97
C TYR A 146 6.36 15.80 -21.61
N GLU A 147 6.52 16.92 -20.92
CA GLU A 147 6.23 18.26 -21.46
C GLU A 147 7.00 18.52 -22.76
N THR A 148 8.33 18.32 -22.72
CA THR A 148 9.22 18.51 -23.88
C THR A 148 8.85 17.56 -25.01
N ARG A 149 8.65 16.28 -24.70
CA ARG A 149 8.31 15.25 -25.70
C ARG A 149 6.98 15.54 -26.38
N LEU A 150 5.96 15.93 -25.62
CA LEU A 150 4.65 16.29 -26.17
C LEU A 150 4.75 17.51 -27.07
N GLN A 151 5.52 18.53 -26.68
CA GLN A 151 5.72 19.72 -27.50
C GLN A 151 6.42 19.40 -28.82
N GLU A 152 7.43 18.53 -28.80
CA GLU A 152 8.10 18.07 -30.01
C GLU A 152 7.18 17.27 -30.93
N LEU A 153 6.41 16.34 -30.37
CA LEU A 153 5.56 15.43 -31.12
C LEU A 153 4.35 16.13 -31.73
N TYR A 154 3.83 17.16 -31.08
CA TYR A 154 2.66 17.92 -31.54
C TYR A 154 2.78 18.38 -33.00
N THR A 155 3.99 18.71 -33.45
CA THR A 155 4.25 19.15 -34.83
C THR A 155 4.74 18.05 -35.77
N LYS A 156 5.16 16.90 -35.23
CA LYS A 156 5.89 15.85 -35.97
C LYS A 156 5.05 14.61 -36.26
N ASP A 157 4.31 14.13 -35.26
CA ASP A 157 3.57 12.87 -35.33
C ASP A 157 2.34 12.92 -34.43
N GLU A 158 1.17 13.10 -35.04
CA GLU A 158 -0.12 13.20 -34.34
C GLU A 158 -0.49 11.90 -33.61
N LYS A 159 -0.19 10.74 -34.19
CA LYS A 159 -0.53 9.44 -33.58
C LYS A 159 0.35 9.20 -32.36
N LEU A 160 1.65 9.40 -32.49
CA LEU A 160 2.59 9.23 -31.38
C LEU A 160 2.37 10.29 -30.29
N PHE A 161 2.00 11.51 -30.68
CA PHE A 161 1.54 12.54 -29.75
C PHE A 161 0.36 12.06 -28.91
N SER A 162 -0.69 11.53 -29.55
CA SER A 162 -1.88 11.05 -28.82
C SER A 162 -1.54 9.93 -27.83
N LEU A 163 -0.77 8.93 -28.25
CA LEU A 163 -0.38 7.82 -27.37
C LEU A 163 0.54 8.28 -26.23
N THR A 164 1.43 9.23 -26.49
CA THR A 164 2.30 9.81 -25.45
C THR A 164 1.51 10.69 -24.49
N PHE A 165 0.49 11.38 -24.96
CA PHE A 165 -0.43 12.13 -24.12
C PHE A 165 -1.22 11.20 -23.20
N ASP A 166 -1.69 10.06 -23.71
CA ASP A 166 -2.35 9.06 -22.87
C ASP A 166 -1.38 8.47 -21.82
N SER A 167 -0.12 8.20 -22.17
CA SER A 167 0.89 7.79 -21.16
C SER A 167 1.10 8.86 -20.08
N TYR A 168 1.11 10.14 -20.45
CA TYR A 168 1.19 11.25 -19.50
C TYR A 168 -0.03 11.33 -18.58
N ILE A 169 -1.24 11.14 -19.13
CA ILE A 169 -2.48 11.05 -18.34
C ILE A 169 -2.44 9.86 -17.37
N ILE A 170 -1.93 8.71 -17.81
CA ILE A 170 -1.76 7.52 -16.97
C ILE A 170 -0.77 7.79 -15.83
N LEU A 171 0.33 8.51 -16.08
CA LEU A 171 1.28 8.92 -15.04
C LEU A 171 0.59 9.78 -13.97
N LEU A 172 -0.18 10.78 -14.39
CA LEU A 172 -0.94 11.61 -13.47
C LEU A 172 -1.94 10.77 -12.64
N LYS A 173 -2.71 9.89 -13.29
CA LYS A 173 -3.63 8.94 -12.61
C LYS A 173 -2.90 8.01 -11.63
N THR A 174 -1.70 7.54 -11.98
CA THR A 174 -0.89 6.69 -11.10
C THR A 174 -0.44 7.42 -9.85
N ILE A 175 0.05 8.67 -9.98
CA ILE A 175 0.44 9.49 -8.83
C ILE A 175 -0.78 9.84 -7.96
N THR A 176 -1.93 10.06 -8.58
CA THR A 176 -3.22 10.24 -7.86
C THR A 176 -3.52 9.06 -6.95
N LEU A 177 -3.39 7.85 -7.49
CA LEU A 177 -3.64 6.62 -6.75
C LEU A 177 -2.62 6.44 -5.61
N LEU A 178 -1.35 6.76 -5.86
CA LEU A 178 -0.33 6.82 -4.82
C LEU A 178 -0.70 7.82 -3.71
N CYS A 179 -1.19 9.01 -4.05
CA CYS A 179 -1.66 9.99 -3.07
C CYS A 179 -2.85 9.47 -2.24
N SER A 180 -3.78 8.71 -2.83
CA SER A 180 -4.88 8.10 -2.05
C SER A 180 -4.37 7.12 -1.01
N PHE A 181 -3.40 6.29 -1.38
CA PHE A 181 -2.77 5.38 -0.43
C PHE A 181 -2.01 6.14 0.64
N ASN A 182 -1.19 7.13 0.25
CA ASN A 182 -0.45 7.95 1.19
C ASN A 182 -1.34 8.72 2.16
N SER A 183 -2.60 8.97 1.81
CA SER A 183 -3.55 9.66 2.71
C SER A 183 -3.88 8.88 3.97
N ILE A 184 -3.69 7.55 3.95
CA ILE A 184 -3.92 6.67 5.10
C ILE A 184 -2.70 6.54 6.01
N ASP A 185 -1.47 6.75 5.49
CA ASP A 185 -0.23 6.64 6.26
C ASP A 185 0.17 8.00 6.85
N ILE A 186 0.41 8.03 8.17
CA ILE A 186 0.74 9.27 8.92
C ILE A 186 2.01 9.96 8.39
N ILE A 187 3.00 9.19 7.95
CA ILE A 187 4.28 9.69 7.45
C ILE A 187 4.11 10.13 5.99
N ALA A 188 3.54 9.28 5.15
CA ALA A 188 3.42 9.54 3.71
C ALA A 188 2.43 10.68 3.37
N LYS A 189 1.41 10.92 4.20
CA LYS A 189 0.41 11.97 3.98
C LYS A 189 1.03 13.36 3.81
N LYS A 190 2.13 13.65 4.54
CA LYS A 190 2.88 14.92 4.45
C LYS A 190 3.46 15.16 3.05
N CYS A 191 3.67 14.10 2.26
CA CYS A 191 4.23 14.16 0.92
C CYS A 191 3.21 14.55 -0.17
N ILE A 192 1.90 14.39 0.09
CA ILE A 192 0.83 14.59 -0.90
C ILE A 192 0.85 16.01 -1.48
N LYS A 193 1.12 17.01 -0.65
CA LYS A 193 1.17 18.42 -1.08
C LYS A 193 2.20 18.63 -2.20
N PHE A 194 3.40 18.05 -2.08
CA PHE A 194 4.46 18.21 -3.07
C PHE A 194 4.09 17.54 -4.41
N PHE A 195 3.42 16.38 -4.36
CA PHE A 195 2.88 15.77 -5.57
C PHE A 195 1.84 16.67 -6.24
N ILE A 196 0.87 17.18 -5.50
CA ILE A 196 -0.19 18.05 -6.05
C ILE A 196 0.40 19.33 -6.66
N GLU A 197 1.40 19.95 -6.02
CA GLU A 197 2.10 21.12 -6.55
C GLU A 197 2.77 20.83 -7.89
N LEU A 198 3.60 19.78 -7.96
CA LEU A 198 4.29 19.38 -9.19
C LEU A 198 3.31 19.01 -10.30
N MET A 199 2.25 18.28 -9.98
CA MET A 199 1.20 17.90 -10.94
C MET A 199 0.45 19.12 -11.48
N THR A 200 0.13 20.07 -10.61
CA THR A 200 -0.53 21.32 -11.01
C THR A 200 0.38 22.11 -11.96
N GLU A 201 1.67 22.18 -11.65
CA GLU A 201 2.67 22.87 -12.47
C GLU A 201 2.81 22.24 -13.87
N THR A 202 2.99 20.91 -13.95
CA THR A 202 3.13 20.22 -15.26
C THR A 202 1.86 20.33 -16.09
N ILE A 203 0.68 20.19 -15.47
CA ILE A 203 -0.59 20.31 -16.19
C ILE A 203 -0.74 21.72 -16.78
N ASN A 204 -0.42 22.75 -16.01
CA ASN A 204 -0.46 24.13 -16.50
C ASN A 204 0.58 24.34 -17.60
N THR A 205 1.80 23.82 -17.44
CA THR A 205 2.86 23.92 -18.45
C THR A 205 2.39 23.32 -19.78
N VAL A 206 1.86 22.09 -19.78
CA VAL A 206 1.34 21.44 -21.00
C VAL A 206 0.19 22.25 -21.63
N LYS A 207 -0.74 22.77 -20.83
CA LYS A 207 -1.86 23.60 -21.32
C LYS A 207 -1.41 24.91 -21.98
N PHE A 208 -0.38 25.56 -21.45
CA PHE A 208 0.10 26.85 -21.96
C PHE A 208 1.11 26.71 -23.10
N THR A 209 1.80 25.57 -23.21
CA THR A 209 2.84 25.35 -24.22
C THR A 209 2.33 24.64 -25.47
N ILE A 210 1.21 23.90 -25.39
CA ILE A 210 0.66 23.10 -26.48
C ILE A 210 -0.80 23.49 -26.72
N LEU A 211 -1.17 23.69 -27.99
CA LEU A 211 -2.55 23.97 -28.37
C LEU A 211 -3.35 22.66 -28.41
N LEU A 212 -3.88 22.29 -27.25
CA LEU A 212 -4.67 21.07 -27.05
C LEU A 212 -6.12 21.27 -27.53
N ASP A 213 -6.71 20.18 -28.05
CA ASP A 213 -8.15 20.12 -28.30
C ASP A 213 -8.96 20.04 -27.00
N GLU A 214 -10.27 20.27 -27.12
CA GLU A 214 -11.21 20.24 -26.00
C GLU A 214 -11.19 18.91 -25.24
N ASN A 215 -11.05 17.77 -25.92
CA ASN A 215 -11.03 16.47 -25.26
C ASN A 215 -9.79 16.31 -24.37
N LYS A 216 -8.62 16.73 -24.85
CA LYS A 216 -7.36 16.70 -24.09
C LYS A 216 -7.37 17.70 -22.93
N LEU A 217 -7.93 18.90 -23.14
CA LEU A 217 -8.14 19.88 -22.07
C LEU A 217 -9.07 19.34 -20.98
N ASN A 218 -10.16 18.69 -21.37
CA ASN A 218 -11.11 18.07 -20.45
C ASN A 218 -10.45 16.98 -19.60
N LYS A 219 -9.64 16.10 -20.19
CA LYS A 219 -8.85 15.09 -19.44
C LYS A 219 -7.98 15.74 -18.36
N LEU A 220 -7.26 16.82 -18.70
CA LEU A 220 -6.39 17.53 -17.75
C LEU A 220 -7.16 18.31 -16.66
N ASN A 221 -8.25 18.96 -17.04
CA ASN A 221 -9.14 19.67 -16.11
C ASN A 221 -9.78 18.70 -15.11
N ASN A 222 -10.25 17.54 -15.58
CA ASN A 222 -10.83 16.51 -14.73
C ASN A 222 -9.83 16.01 -13.69
N ILE A 223 -8.58 15.80 -14.10
CA ILE A 223 -7.51 15.39 -13.19
C ILE A 223 -7.25 16.45 -12.12
N GLN A 224 -7.13 17.72 -12.49
CA GLN A 224 -6.98 18.83 -11.53
C GLN A 224 -8.18 18.92 -10.58
N GLY A 225 -9.40 18.77 -11.10
CA GLY A 225 -10.63 18.76 -10.30
C GLY A 225 -10.62 17.64 -9.27
N LYS A 226 -10.32 16.40 -9.70
CA LYS A 226 -10.23 15.22 -8.82
C LYS A 226 -9.30 15.43 -7.64
N TYR A 227 -8.13 16.06 -7.81
CA TYR A 227 -7.18 16.26 -6.71
C TYR A 227 -7.70 17.18 -5.62
N LEU A 228 -8.60 18.10 -5.97
CA LEU A 228 -9.15 19.03 -5.01
C LEU A 228 -10.13 18.36 -4.06
N TYR A 229 -10.90 17.35 -4.49
CA TYR A 229 -11.92 16.68 -3.67
C TYR A 229 -11.65 15.21 -3.31
N TYR A 230 -10.63 14.56 -3.92
CA TYR A 230 -10.21 13.21 -3.53
C TYR A 230 -9.38 13.18 -2.25
N PHE A 231 -8.68 14.28 -1.93
CA PHE A 231 -7.73 14.31 -0.82
C PHE A 231 -8.04 15.43 0.16
N SER A 232 -8.05 15.07 1.45
CA SER A 232 -7.94 16.02 2.54
C SER A 232 -6.47 16.17 2.93
N TYR A 233 -5.70 16.95 2.16
CA TYR A 233 -4.27 17.13 2.45
C TYR A 233 -3.98 18.12 3.58
N ASP A 234 -4.95 18.95 3.97
CA ASP A 234 -4.78 19.89 5.08
C ASP A 234 -5.15 19.22 6.41
N GLU A 235 -4.17 19.00 7.28
CA GLU A 235 -4.42 18.74 8.70
C GLU A 235 -4.86 20.04 9.37
N ILE A 236 -6.17 20.27 9.36
CA ILE A 236 -6.76 21.39 10.10
C ILE A 236 -6.79 21.00 11.57
N LYS A 237 -5.80 21.44 12.33
CA LYS A 237 -5.82 21.28 13.79
C LYS A 237 -6.93 22.15 14.38
N VAL A 238 -7.82 21.53 15.16
CA VAL A 238 -8.84 22.27 15.92
C VAL A 238 -8.16 23.07 17.03
N ASP A 239 -8.14 24.39 16.85
CA ASP A 239 -7.74 25.35 17.86
C ASP A 239 -8.99 25.78 18.65
N ILE A 240 -9.03 25.38 19.93
CA ILE A 240 -10.15 25.70 20.83
C ILE A 240 -10.20 27.21 21.12
N ASP A 241 -9.05 27.88 21.13
CA ASP A 241 -8.96 29.31 21.42
C ASP A 241 -9.39 30.16 20.22
N ASP A 242 -9.34 29.59 19.00
CA ASP A 242 -9.80 30.21 17.75
C ASP A 242 -10.67 29.27 16.90
N LEU A 243 -11.83 28.89 17.47
CA LEU A 243 -12.85 28.10 16.76
C LEU A 243 -13.33 28.77 15.47
N LYS A 244 -13.36 30.11 15.44
CA LYS A 244 -13.81 30.87 14.26
C LYS A 244 -12.89 30.64 13.07
N THR A 245 -11.58 30.74 13.26
CA THR A 245 -10.61 30.45 12.20
C THR A 245 -10.62 28.98 11.83
N THR A 246 -10.74 28.09 12.83
CA THR A 246 -10.90 26.64 12.59
C THR A 246 -12.07 26.36 11.64
N PHE A 247 -13.29 26.83 11.96
CA PHE A 247 -14.48 26.59 11.12
C PHE A 247 -14.37 27.25 9.74
N LYS A 248 -13.71 28.40 9.62
CA LYS A 248 -13.42 29.00 8.32
C LYS A 248 -12.53 28.11 7.46
N ASN A 249 -11.47 27.52 8.02
CA ASN A 249 -10.57 26.65 7.29
C ASN A 249 -11.28 25.38 6.80
N TYR A 250 -12.16 24.81 7.64
CA TYR A 250 -13.01 23.69 7.25
C TYR A 250 -13.98 24.07 6.12
N LEU A 251 -14.63 25.24 6.21
CA LEU A 251 -15.52 25.72 5.16
C LEU A 251 -14.77 25.98 3.84
N LEU A 252 -13.60 26.60 3.89
CA LEU A 252 -12.75 26.82 2.71
C LEU A 252 -12.34 25.50 2.05
N THR A 253 -12.09 24.47 2.85
CA THR A 253 -11.75 23.13 2.34
C THR A 253 -12.96 22.48 1.67
N LEU A 254 -14.17 22.63 2.23
CA LEU A 254 -15.41 22.17 1.62
C LEU A 254 -15.73 22.90 0.30
N GLU A 255 -15.53 24.22 0.27
CA GLU A 255 -15.66 25.04 -0.95
C GLU A 255 -14.65 24.59 -2.02
N ARG A 256 -13.41 24.30 -1.63
CA ARG A 256 -12.41 23.71 -2.53
C ARG A 256 -12.86 22.36 -3.09
N TYR A 257 -13.48 21.51 -2.29
CA TYR A 257 -14.00 20.23 -2.76
C TYR A 257 -15.13 20.43 -3.78
N GLU A 258 -16.02 21.38 -3.51
CA GLU A 258 -17.06 21.76 -4.47
C GLU A 258 -16.45 22.27 -5.79
N ASP A 259 -15.49 23.20 -5.72
CA ASP A 259 -14.83 23.75 -6.91
C ASP A 259 -14.15 22.63 -7.71
N GLY A 260 -13.54 21.66 -7.04
CA GLY A 260 -12.97 20.48 -7.65
C GLY A 260 -13.98 19.62 -8.40
N TYR A 261 -15.10 19.29 -7.74
CA TYR A 261 -16.16 18.50 -8.35
C TYR A 261 -16.81 19.24 -9.53
N ILE A 262 -17.06 20.56 -9.39
CA ILE A 262 -17.59 21.39 -10.49
C ILE A 262 -16.63 21.41 -11.67
N LEU A 263 -15.33 21.60 -11.44
CA LEU A 263 -14.32 21.57 -12.50
C LEU A 263 -14.32 20.22 -13.24
N SER A 264 -14.39 19.11 -12.52
CA SER A 264 -14.51 17.78 -13.10
C SER A 264 -15.80 17.63 -13.90
N LYS A 265 -16.93 18.09 -13.37
CA LYS A 265 -18.24 18.04 -14.04
C LYS A 265 -18.29 18.88 -15.31
N ASP A 266 -17.81 20.11 -15.27
CA ASP A 266 -17.77 21.04 -16.41
C ASP A 266 -16.82 20.53 -17.50
N SER A 267 -15.81 19.75 -17.12
CA SER A 267 -14.92 19.02 -18.05
C SER A 267 -15.51 17.68 -18.54
N ASN A 268 -16.80 17.42 -18.31
CA ASN A 268 -17.47 16.16 -18.64
C ASN A 268 -16.72 14.93 -18.11
N PHE A 269 -16.14 15.04 -16.92
CA PHE A 269 -15.30 14.03 -16.28
C PHE A 269 -14.19 13.49 -17.20
N GLY A 270 -13.60 14.35 -18.05
CA GLY A 270 -12.56 13.94 -18.98
C GLY A 270 -13.06 13.13 -20.17
N ASN A 271 -14.37 13.22 -20.48
CA ASN A 271 -15.07 12.46 -21.51
C ASN A 271 -15.03 10.93 -21.28
N GLU A 272 -15.01 10.52 -20.01
CA GLU A 272 -15.15 9.11 -19.62
C GLU A 272 -16.64 8.67 -19.70
N ASN A 273 -16.91 7.35 -19.67
CA ASN A 273 -18.21 6.72 -19.98
C ASN A 273 -19.47 7.29 -19.26
N GLU A 274 -20.66 6.99 -19.80
CA GLU A 274 -21.97 7.29 -19.19
C GLU A 274 -22.11 6.69 -17.77
N ASN A 275 -22.66 7.49 -16.82
CA ASN A 275 -22.86 7.22 -15.37
C ASN A 275 -21.72 7.59 -14.38
N ILE A 276 -20.67 8.28 -14.82
CA ILE A 276 -19.58 8.72 -13.92
C ILE A 276 -20.00 9.83 -12.96
N ASP A 277 -20.87 10.76 -13.39
CA ASP A 277 -21.30 11.89 -12.53
C ASP A 277 -21.88 11.39 -11.19
N SER A 278 -22.78 10.40 -11.25
CA SER A 278 -23.36 9.79 -10.05
C SER A 278 -22.30 9.17 -9.14
N GLN A 279 -21.30 8.48 -9.68
CA GLN A 279 -20.24 7.84 -8.88
C GLN A 279 -19.31 8.89 -8.25
N GLU A 280 -18.88 9.88 -9.03
CA GLU A 280 -18.00 10.95 -8.56
C GLU A 280 -18.70 11.84 -7.54
N PHE A 281 -19.99 12.09 -7.69
CA PHE A 281 -20.80 12.79 -6.70
C PHE A 281 -20.83 12.05 -5.35
N LEU A 282 -20.93 10.71 -5.36
CA LEU A 282 -20.88 9.92 -4.13
C LEU A 282 -19.50 10.00 -3.46
N ILE A 283 -18.41 10.02 -4.23
CA ILE A 283 -17.05 10.23 -3.70
C ILE A 283 -16.93 11.63 -3.08
N PHE A 284 -17.39 12.66 -3.78
CA PHE A 284 -17.41 14.04 -3.27
C PHE A 284 -18.21 14.15 -1.96
N LYS A 285 -19.39 13.53 -1.90
CA LYS A 285 -20.21 13.46 -0.69
C LYS A 285 -19.48 12.74 0.45
N LYS A 286 -18.95 11.54 0.20
CA LYS A 286 -18.20 10.73 1.17
C LYS A 286 -17.04 11.52 1.77
N ASN A 287 -16.19 12.13 0.94
CA ASN A 287 -15.01 12.85 1.39
C ASN A 287 -15.36 14.13 2.16
N SER A 288 -16.41 14.83 1.75
CA SER A 288 -16.97 15.97 2.50
C SER A 288 -17.48 15.54 3.87
N SER A 289 -18.14 14.39 3.94
CA SER A 289 -18.63 13.84 5.21
C SER A 289 -17.51 13.43 6.14
N ILE A 290 -16.46 12.76 5.63
CA ILE A 290 -15.27 12.40 6.42
C ILE A 290 -14.60 13.65 7.00
N LEU A 291 -14.46 14.72 6.21
CA LEU A 291 -13.89 15.98 6.66
C LEU A 291 -14.70 16.57 7.84
N ILE A 292 -16.03 16.62 7.70
CA ILE A 292 -16.92 17.15 8.76
C ILE A 292 -16.94 16.22 9.98
N LEU A 293 -16.93 14.90 9.80
CA LEU A 293 -16.88 13.93 10.89
C LEU A 293 -15.58 14.07 11.70
N ASN A 294 -14.44 14.33 11.05
CA ASN A 294 -13.18 14.64 11.74
C ASN A 294 -13.31 15.90 12.60
N LEU A 295 -13.93 16.97 12.08
CA LEU A 295 -14.20 18.18 12.86
C LEU A 295 -15.06 17.88 14.09
N ILE A 296 -16.18 17.17 13.91
CA ILE A 296 -17.12 16.84 15.00
C ILE A 296 -16.40 16.01 16.06
N LYS A 297 -15.62 15.00 15.66
CA LYS A 297 -14.86 14.14 16.58
C LYS A 297 -13.88 14.96 17.42
N ASP A 298 -13.08 15.83 16.79
CA ASP A 298 -12.13 16.66 17.50
C ASP A 298 -12.82 17.64 18.47
N LEU A 299 -13.95 18.23 18.06
CA LEU A 299 -14.73 19.12 18.93
C LEU A 299 -15.32 18.37 20.13
N LYS A 300 -15.96 17.21 19.92
CA LYS A 300 -16.56 16.40 20.99
C LYS A 300 -15.59 16.05 22.11
N THR A 301 -14.33 15.75 21.76
CA THR A 301 -13.32 15.39 22.76
C THR A 301 -12.90 16.56 23.65
N LYS A 302 -13.21 17.80 23.24
CA LYS A 302 -12.68 19.03 23.83
C LYS A 302 -13.75 19.99 24.34
N LEU A 303 -14.97 19.94 23.79
CA LEU A 303 -16.02 20.95 23.98
C LEU A 303 -17.42 20.33 24.02
N ASN A 304 -18.30 20.97 24.78
CA ASN A 304 -19.74 20.67 24.77
C ASN A 304 -20.40 21.21 23.50
N GLU A 305 -21.44 20.51 23.03
CA GLU A 305 -22.21 20.84 21.81
C GLU A 305 -22.68 22.30 21.75
N ASP A 306 -23.30 22.78 22.84
CA ASP A 306 -23.87 24.13 22.95
C ASP A 306 -22.85 25.25 22.64
N LEU A 307 -21.55 24.98 22.78
CA LEU A 307 -20.50 25.97 22.56
C LEU A 307 -20.14 26.16 21.09
N TYR A 308 -20.45 25.21 20.22
CA TYR A 308 -20.04 25.26 18.82
C TYR A 308 -21.18 25.04 17.81
N PHE A 309 -22.19 24.23 18.14
CA PHE A 309 -23.21 23.84 17.16
C PHE A 309 -24.02 25.05 16.68
N ASP A 310 -24.39 25.95 17.59
CA ASP A 310 -25.13 27.18 17.29
C ASP A 310 -24.25 28.32 16.77
N SER A 311 -22.94 28.12 16.66
CA SER A 311 -22.03 29.15 16.17
C SER A 311 -22.31 29.47 14.70
N GLU A 312 -22.19 30.75 14.31
CA GLU A 312 -22.48 31.21 12.95
C GLU A 312 -21.70 30.43 11.87
N TYR A 313 -20.43 30.11 12.14
CA TYR A 313 -19.57 29.42 11.17
C TYR A 313 -19.83 27.92 11.11
N PHE A 314 -20.13 27.26 12.24
CA PHE A 314 -20.54 25.86 12.21
C PHE A 314 -21.88 25.70 11.47
N GLN A 315 -22.83 26.61 11.70
CA GLN A 315 -24.10 26.67 10.97
C GLN A 315 -23.91 26.91 9.46
N LYS A 316 -22.84 27.61 9.04
CA LYS A 316 -22.49 27.71 7.61
C LYS A 316 -22.03 26.37 7.03
N ILE A 317 -21.23 25.59 7.77
CA ILE A 317 -20.82 24.23 7.38
C ILE A 317 -22.05 23.32 7.25
N LEU A 318 -22.95 23.35 8.24
CA LEU A 318 -24.20 22.60 8.24
C LEU A 318 -25.05 22.93 6.99
N ARG A 319 -25.30 24.23 6.76
CA ARG A 319 -26.07 24.71 5.59
C ARG A 319 -25.40 24.36 4.27
N PHE A 320 -24.07 24.44 4.20
CA PHE A 320 -23.31 24.03 3.03
C PHE A 320 -23.61 22.56 2.71
N TYR A 321 -23.45 21.66 3.69
CA TYR A 321 -23.67 20.23 3.50
C TYR A 321 -25.09 19.92 2.98
N TYR A 322 -26.13 20.39 3.68
CA TYR A 322 -27.51 20.11 3.27
C TYR A 322 -27.88 20.77 1.95
N LYS A 323 -27.37 21.98 1.65
CA LYS A 323 -27.62 22.63 0.36
C LYS A 323 -27.06 21.82 -0.81
N LYS A 324 -25.92 21.15 -0.62
CA LYS A 324 -25.22 20.42 -1.68
C LYS A 324 -25.67 18.97 -1.84
N PHE A 325 -25.99 18.30 -0.73
CA PHE A 325 -26.14 16.83 -0.73
C PHE A 325 -27.55 16.29 -0.44
N SER A 326 -28.52 17.16 -0.15
CA SER A 326 -29.91 16.77 0.19
C SER A 326 -30.74 16.18 -0.96
N LEU A 327 -30.23 16.18 -2.19
CA LEU A 327 -30.98 15.76 -3.38
C LEU A 327 -31.29 14.25 -3.46
N TYR A 328 -30.64 13.40 -2.64
CA TYR A 328 -30.74 11.93 -2.72
C TYR A 328 -31.47 11.25 -1.56
N LEU A 329 -31.92 11.99 -0.54
CA LEU A 329 -32.73 11.46 0.56
C LEU A 329 -34.03 12.27 0.65
N PRO A 330 -35.21 11.66 0.40
CA PRO A 330 -36.48 12.36 0.50
C PRO A 330 -36.66 12.81 1.97
N SER A 331 -36.81 14.12 2.16
CA SER A 331 -37.01 14.84 3.43
C SER A 331 -35.87 14.75 4.46
N GLU A 332 -34.73 15.39 4.19
CA GLU A 332 -33.84 15.81 5.27
C GLU A 332 -34.20 17.22 5.73
N VAL A 333 -34.88 17.31 6.87
CA VAL A 333 -34.87 18.53 7.68
C VAL A 333 -33.41 18.77 8.07
N ILE A 334 -32.94 20.02 8.02
CA ILE A 334 -31.60 20.38 8.52
C ILE A 334 -31.49 19.86 9.95
N ALA A 335 -30.46 19.07 10.24
CA ALA A 335 -30.28 18.47 11.56
C ALA A 335 -30.35 19.54 12.65
N GLN A 336 -31.12 19.23 13.70
CA GLN A 336 -31.38 20.15 14.81
C GLN A 336 -30.32 20.06 15.91
N ASN A 337 -29.53 19.00 15.89
CA ASN A 337 -28.44 18.76 16.83
C ASN A 337 -27.29 18.00 16.16
N GLN A 338 -26.19 17.92 16.88
CA GLN A 338 -24.96 17.33 16.41
C GLN A 338 -25.05 15.80 16.23
N GLU A 339 -25.89 15.11 16.99
CA GLU A 339 -26.10 13.65 16.86
C GLU A 339 -26.82 13.30 15.56
N GLU A 340 -27.92 14.00 15.26
CA GLU A 340 -28.67 13.86 14.01
C GLU A 340 -27.78 14.17 12.80
N PHE A 341 -26.98 15.24 12.88
CA PHE A 341 -26.06 15.60 11.81
C PHE A 341 -25.01 14.51 11.59
N GLN A 342 -24.42 13.99 12.67
CA GLN A 342 -23.45 12.90 12.61
C GLN A 342 -24.03 11.63 11.98
N ASN A 343 -25.26 11.25 12.32
CA ASN A 343 -25.94 10.09 11.73
C ASN A 343 -26.14 10.26 10.22
N ASN A 344 -26.52 11.45 9.75
CA ASN A 344 -26.66 11.72 8.32
C ASN A 344 -25.31 11.63 7.58
N LEU A 345 -24.22 12.10 8.22
CA LEU A 345 -22.87 11.98 7.69
C LEU A 345 -22.40 10.51 7.65
N LEU A 346 -22.65 9.72 8.69
CA LEU A 346 -22.30 8.29 8.71
C LEU A 346 -23.03 7.50 7.62
N ASN A 347 -24.33 7.74 7.44
CA ASN A 347 -25.12 7.11 6.39
C ASN A 347 -24.62 7.46 4.98
N SER A 348 -23.96 8.61 4.80
CA SER A 348 -23.37 8.97 3.51
C SER A 348 -22.09 8.20 3.17
N LEU A 349 -21.46 7.52 4.13
CA LEU A 349 -20.26 6.70 3.89
C LEU A 349 -20.61 5.35 3.26
N LEU A 350 -21.87 4.94 3.35
CA LEU A 350 -22.35 3.61 2.95
C LEU A 350 -22.50 3.46 1.43
N THR A 351 -22.22 4.51 0.67
CA THR A 351 -22.49 4.60 -0.77
C THR A 351 -21.67 3.62 -1.60
N THR A 352 -20.54 3.15 -1.06
CA THR A 352 -19.64 2.19 -1.71
C THR A 352 -19.63 0.83 -1.01
N TYR A 353 -20.53 0.58 -0.06
CA TYR A 353 -20.57 -0.69 0.66
C TYR A 353 -21.21 -1.79 -0.21
N GLU A 354 -20.47 -2.88 -0.42
CA GLU A 354 -20.95 -4.06 -1.14
C GLU A 354 -21.74 -4.94 -0.18
N VAL A 355 -23.07 -4.87 -0.25
CA VAL A 355 -23.96 -5.64 0.63
C VAL A 355 -23.98 -7.11 0.22
N ASN A 356 -23.94 -8.02 1.21
CA ASN A 356 -24.15 -9.43 0.96
C ASN A 356 -25.54 -9.64 0.30
N PRO A 357 -25.65 -10.35 -0.84
CA PRO A 357 -26.92 -10.59 -1.51
C PRO A 357 -28.01 -11.22 -0.61
N ASP A 358 -27.61 -11.93 0.46
CA ASP A 358 -28.53 -12.51 1.44
C ASP A 358 -29.08 -11.50 2.46
N PHE A 359 -28.52 -10.28 2.53
CA PHE A 359 -28.85 -9.23 3.49
C PHE A 359 -29.58 -8.05 2.82
N MET A 360 -30.84 -8.25 2.42
CA MET A 360 -31.64 -7.20 1.78
C MET A 360 -32.26 -6.23 2.82
N LYS A 361 -31.62 -5.08 3.09
CA LYS A 361 -32.17 -3.99 3.90
C LYS A 361 -31.86 -2.59 3.34
N LYS A 362 -32.63 -1.60 3.81
CA LYS A 362 -32.36 -0.16 3.65
C LYS A 362 -31.00 0.15 4.29
N LEU A 363 -30.11 0.85 3.58
CA LEU A 363 -28.78 1.22 4.05
C LEU A 363 -28.88 2.09 5.31
N ASP A 364 -28.52 1.51 6.45
CA ASP A 364 -28.37 2.15 7.76
C ASP A 364 -27.03 1.66 8.31
N TYR A 365 -26.20 2.58 8.80
CA TYR A 365 -24.85 2.26 9.23
C TYR A 365 -24.82 1.23 10.37
N LEU A 366 -25.83 1.24 11.24
CA LEU A 366 -25.94 0.25 12.33
C LEU A 366 -26.18 -1.16 11.79
N LEU A 367 -26.94 -1.28 10.70
CA LEU A 367 -27.23 -2.55 10.04
C LEU A 367 -26.02 -3.10 9.29
N ILE A 368 -25.11 -2.23 8.81
CA ILE A 368 -23.90 -2.64 8.09
C ILE A 368 -22.87 -3.28 9.01
N ILE A 369 -22.72 -2.78 10.25
CA ILE A 369 -21.87 -3.43 11.24
C ILE A 369 -22.39 -4.85 11.52
N ASP A 370 -23.71 -5.02 11.61
CA ASP A 370 -24.32 -6.33 11.81
C ASP A 370 -24.15 -7.23 10.57
N ASP A 371 -24.38 -6.70 9.36
CA ASP A 371 -24.12 -7.42 8.10
C ASP A 371 -22.69 -7.95 8.01
N PHE A 372 -21.70 -7.12 8.35
CA PHE A 372 -20.29 -7.54 8.37
C PHE A 372 -20.04 -8.69 9.36
N ILE A 373 -20.65 -8.64 10.55
CA ILE A 373 -20.50 -9.70 11.56
C ILE A 373 -21.18 -11.00 11.11
N PHE A 374 -22.30 -10.92 10.39
CA PHE A 374 -23.06 -12.10 9.92
C PHE A 374 -22.49 -12.70 8.62
N SER A 375 -21.83 -11.90 7.78
CA SER A 375 -21.31 -12.31 6.48
C SER A 375 -19.98 -13.06 6.52
N GLN A 376 -19.55 -13.55 7.70
CA GLN A 376 -18.21 -14.10 7.99
C GLN A 376 -17.53 -14.80 6.82
N GLU A 377 -18.21 -15.72 6.11
CA GLU A 377 -17.65 -16.52 5.00
C GLU A 377 -17.57 -15.82 3.62
N ASN A 378 -18.32 -14.73 3.40
CA ASN A 378 -18.43 -13.97 2.14
C ASN A 378 -17.85 -12.55 2.25
N LEU A 379 -16.91 -12.35 3.16
CA LEU A 379 -16.41 -11.05 3.56
C LEU A 379 -15.55 -10.44 2.44
N THR A 380 -16.02 -9.33 1.86
CA THR A 380 -15.27 -8.59 0.82
C THR A 380 -14.33 -7.58 1.47
N ASN A 381 -13.03 -7.66 1.16
CA ASN A 381 -12.04 -6.75 1.74
C ASN A 381 -12.24 -5.28 1.32
N THR A 382 -12.94 -5.06 0.20
CA THR A 382 -13.39 -3.74 -0.28
C THR A 382 -14.22 -2.97 0.76
N ASN A 383 -14.92 -3.66 1.66
CA ASN A 383 -15.74 -3.06 2.71
C ASN A 383 -14.94 -2.63 3.96
N MET A 384 -13.67 -3.05 4.09
CA MET A 384 -12.86 -2.82 5.30
C MET A 384 -12.68 -1.35 5.64
N GLU A 385 -12.49 -0.49 4.64
CA GLU A 385 -12.40 0.96 4.83
C GLU A 385 -13.67 1.53 5.46
N ILE A 386 -14.86 1.09 5.00
CA ILE A 386 -16.14 1.60 5.49
C ILE A 386 -16.36 1.14 6.93
N ILE A 387 -16.09 -0.13 7.22
CA ILE A 387 -16.18 -0.66 8.60
C ILE A 387 -15.24 0.09 9.53
N PHE A 388 -13.99 0.33 9.11
CA PHE A 388 -13.06 1.16 9.85
C PHE A 388 -13.64 2.57 10.09
N GLN A 389 -14.16 3.24 9.07
CA GLN A 389 -14.70 4.59 9.19
C GLN A 389 -15.90 4.64 10.16
N LEU A 390 -16.79 3.66 10.09
CA LEU A 390 -17.94 3.55 11.01
C LEU A 390 -17.49 3.34 12.46
N LEU A 391 -16.56 2.41 12.70
CA LEU A 391 -15.97 2.19 14.04
C LEU A 391 -15.17 3.41 14.53
N TYR A 392 -14.52 4.14 13.62
CA TYR A 392 -13.74 5.32 13.98
C TYR A 392 -14.64 6.49 14.40
N PHE A 393 -15.74 6.72 13.69
CA PHE A 393 -16.58 7.89 13.87
C PHE A 393 -17.80 7.67 14.77
N ASP A 394 -18.34 6.46 14.86
CA ASP A 394 -19.47 6.18 15.76
C ASP A 394 -19.02 5.63 17.11
N GLU A 395 -19.23 6.46 18.14
CA GLU A 395 -18.92 6.10 19.53
C GLU A 395 -19.99 5.21 20.18
N ASN A 396 -21.20 5.16 19.61
CA ASN A 396 -22.35 4.42 20.13
C ASN A 396 -22.30 2.93 19.80
N ILE A 397 -21.44 2.50 18.87
CA ILE A 397 -21.24 1.09 18.55
C ILE A 397 -20.83 0.34 19.83
N PRO A 398 -21.59 -0.69 20.25
CA PRO A 398 -21.25 -1.45 21.44
C PRO A 398 -19.90 -2.17 21.32
N ILE A 399 -19.14 -2.18 22.41
CA ILE A 399 -17.80 -2.76 22.45
C ILE A 399 -17.75 -4.25 22.02
N TYR A 400 -18.79 -5.04 22.30
CA TYR A 400 -18.83 -6.44 21.89
C TYR A 400 -18.80 -6.61 20.36
N LYS A 401 -19.31 -5.62 19.60
CA LYS A 401 -19.21 -5.63 18.13
C LYS A 401 -17.78 -5.45 17.65
N TYR A 402 -16.98 -4.60 18.32
CA TYR A 402 -15.54 -4.48 18.04
C TYR A 402 -14.83 -5.82 18.30
N TYR A 403 -15.18 -6.50 19.39
CA TYR A 403 -14.58 -7.80 19.74
C TYR A 403 -14.88 -8.87 18.69
N HIS A 404 -16.13 -8.99 18.25
CA HIS A 404 -16.48 -9.93 17.19
C HIS A 404 -15.78 -9.62 15.88
N ILE A 405 -15.74 -8.35 15.45
CA ILE A 405 -15.04 -7.94 14.23
C ILE A 405 -13.55 -8.29 14.34
N ALA A 406 -12.89 -7.95 15.44
CA ALA A 406 -11.48 -8.27 15.65
C ALA A 406 -11.24 -9.79 15.62
N GLN A 407 -12.10 -10.58 16.26
CA GLN A 407 -11.99 -12.05 16.25
C GLN A 407 -12.12 -12.62 14.83
N ILE A 408 -13.11 -12.18 14.06
CA ILE A 408 -13.28 -12.59 12.65
C ILE A 408 -12.00 -12.27 11.87
N LEU A 409 -11.50 -11.04 11.97
CA LEU A 409 -10.32 -10.60 11.23
C LEU A 409 -9.04 -11.35 11.62
N THR A 410 -8.86 -11.72 12.88
CA THR A 410 -7.69 -12.50 13.33
C THR A 410 -7.65 -13.93 12.80
N GLN A 411 -8.78 -14.48 12.32
CA GLN A 411 -8.84 -15.82 11.73
C GLN A 411 -8.39 -15.86 10.27
N TYR A 412 -8.39 -14.71 9.60
CA TYR A 412 -7.96 -14.58 8.21
C TYR A 412 -6.47 -14.32 8.09
N ASN A 413 -5.84 -14.93 7.09
CA ASN A 413 -4.47 -14.60 6.68
C ASN A 413 -4.33 -13.10 6.30
N PRO A 414 -3.10 -12.57 6.23
CA PRO A 414 -2.85 -11.23 5.71
C PRO A 414 -3.39 -11.06 4.30
N ILE A 415 -3.91 -9.86 4.03
CA ILE A 415 -4.36 -9.49 2.70
C ILE A 415 -3.13 -9.03 1.90
N ASN A 416 -2.88 -9.62 0.73
CA ASN A 416 -1.70 -9.26 -0.08
C ASN A 416 -1.73 -7.78 -0.52
N ASN A 417 -2.92 -7.21 -0.63
CA ASN A 417 -3.12 -5.79 -0.87
C ASN A 417 -2.90 -4.97 0.40
N ASP A 418 -1.75 -4.30 0.48
CA ASP A 418 -1.35 -3.45 1.62
C ASP A 418 -2.41 -2.39 2.00
N TYR A 419 -3.20 -1.90 1.04
CA TYR A 419 -4.27 -0.92 1.32
C TYR A 419 -5.38 -1.51 2.19
N HIS A 420 -5.80 -2.74 1.89
CA HIS A 420 -6.85 -3.41 2.66
C HIS A 420 -6.33 -3.96 3.99
N GLU A 421 -5.09 -4.48 4.00
CA GLU A 421 -4.42 -4.91 5.24
C GLU A 421 -4.25 -3.73 6.21
N TYR A 422 -3.95 -2.52 5.71
CA TYR A 422 -3.91 -1.32 6.55
C TYR A 422 -5.21 -1.13 7.36
N PHE A 423 -6.38 -1.21 6.72
CA PHE A 423 -7.66 -1.04 7.43
C PHE A 423 -7.94 -2.15 8.43
N LYS A 424 -7.52 -3.39 8.12
CA LYS A 424 -7.57 -4.50 9.08
C LYS A 424 -6.79 -4.18 10.36
N LEU A 425 -5.55 -3.71 10.22
CA LEU A 425 -4.70 -3.32 11.36
C LEU A 425 -5.24 -2.09 12.09
N ALA A 426 -5.81 -1.14 11.36
CA ALA A 426 -6.43 0.05 11.94
C ALA A 426 -7.68 -0.29 12.77
N ILE A 427 -8.46 -1.29 12.36
CA ILE A 427 -9.59 -1.82 13.15
C ILE A 427 -9.09 -2.47 14.45
N PHE A 428 -7.98 -3.23 14.40
CA PHE A 428 -7.38 -3.78 15.62
C PHE A 428 -6.95 -2.68 16.59
N ASP A 429 -6.29 -1.63 16.09
CA ASP A 429 -5.90 -0.47 16.90
C ASP A 429 -7.13 0.22 17.53
N LEU A 430 -8.22 0.40 16.78
CA LEU A 430 -9.46 0.97 17.32
C LEU A 430 -10.09 0.10 18.39
N CYS A 431 -10.14 -1.21 18.17
CA CYS A 431 -10.64 -2.15 19.16
C CYS A 431 -9.88 -2.01 20.49
N ILE A 432 -8.54 -2.00 20.44
CA ILE A 432 -7.69 -1.86 21.62
C ILE A 432 -7.94 -0.52 22.32
N ASN A 433 -7.95 0.58 21.57
CA ASN A 433 -8.12 1.92 22.13
C ASN A 433 -9.50 2.10 22.76
N LYS A 434 -10.57 1.58 22.13
CA LYS A 434 -11.92 1.62 22.70
C LYS A 434 -11.99 0.79 23.98
N SER A 435 -11.30 -0.35 24.07
CA SER A 435 -11.26 -1.19 25.27
C SER A 435 -10.63 -0.53 26.50
N ILE A 436 -9.81 0.52 26.35
CA ILE A 436 -9.12 1.19 27.47
C ILE A 436 -10.13 1.71 28.50
N SER A 437 -11.30 2.20 28.07
CA SER A 437 -12.33 2.75 28.94
C SER A 437 -13.25 1.68 29.58
N TYR A 438 -13.07 0.40 29.22
CA TYR A 438 -13.90 -0.70 29.73
C TYR A 438 -13.18 -1.51 30.79
N LYS A 439 -13.97 -2.16 31.66
CA LYS A 439 -13.43 -3.08 32.65
C LYS A 439 -12.82 -4.30 31.98
N PHE A 440 -11.67 -4.73 32.51
CA PHE A 440 -11.00 -5.95 32.10
C PHE A 440 -11.92 -7.17 32.21
N SER A 441 -11.89 -8.04 31.20
CA SER A 441 -12.58 -9.33 31.17
C SER A 441 -11.69 -10.39 30.51
N LEU A 442 -11.97 -11.68 30.78
CA LEU A 442 -11.26 -12.79 30.14
C LEU A 442 -11.51 -12.83 28.63
N GLU A 443 -12.72 -12.47 28.19
CA GLU A 443 -13.07 -12.35 26.78
C GLU A 443 -12.23 -11.27 26.09
N LEU A 444 -12.03 -10.12 26.73
CA LEU A 444 -11.17 -9.07 26.22
C LEU A 444 -9.71 -9.54 26.13
N GLU A 445 -9.17 -10.22 27.14
CA GLU A 445 -7.80 -10.74 27.07
C GLU A 445 -7.61 -11.76 25.94
N ASP A 446 -8.61 -12.59 25.65
CA ASP A 446 -8.59 -13.51 24.51
C ASP A 446 -8.52 -12.75 23.17
N VAL A 447 -9.36 -11.72 23.00
CA VAL A 447 -9.35 -10.85 21.81
C VAL A 447 -7.99 -10.17 21.64
N LEU A 448 -7.46 -9.53 22.70
CA LEU A 448 -6.18 -8.84 22.66
C LEU A 448 -5.01 -9.80 22.37
N THR A 449 -5.09 -11.03 22.89
CA THR A 449 -4.09 -12.06 22.64
C THR A 449 -4.13 -12.52 21.18
N LYS A 450 -5.31 -12.70 20.59
CA LYS A 450 -5.45 -13.03 19.15
C LYS A 450 -4.89 -11.93 18.26
N ILE A 451 -5.18 -10.66 18.58
CA ILE A 451 -4.60 -9.51 17.85
C ILE A 451 -3.07 -9.52 17.98
N TYR A 452 -2.54 -9.69 19.19
CA TYR A 452 -1.09 -9.75 19.41
C TYR A 452 -0.42 -10.88 18.63
N THR A 453 -1.01 -12.08 18.63
CA THR A 453 -0.50 -13.25 17.90
C THR A 453 -0.46 -12.97 16.40
N TYR A 454 -1.56 -12.46 15.83
CA TYR A 454 -1.62 -12.08 14.42
C TYR A 454 -0.51 -11.08 14.05
N VAL A 455 -0.37 -10.01 14.82
CA VAL A 455 0.67 -8.99 14.58
C VAL A 455 2.07 -9.60 14.68
N ASN A 456 2.31 -10.48 15.64
CA ASN A 456 3.62 -11.08 15.83
C ASN A 456 4.01 -12.08 14.73
N GLU A 457 3.03 -12.78 14.17
CA GLU A 457 3.24 -13.74 13.07
C GLU A 457 3.51 -13.03 11.73
N TYR A 458 2.85 -11.90 11.45
CA TYR A 458 2.83 -11.31 10.10
C TYR A 458 3.59 -9.99 9.92
N LYS A 459 4.15 -9.39 10.98
CA LYS A 459 4.91 -8.13 10.89
C LYS A 459 6.22 -8.21 10.11
N ILE A 460 6.79 -9.40 9.93
CA ILE A 460 8.20 -9.58 9.52
C ILE A 460 8.42 -8.98 8.14
N ALA A 461 9.39 -8.07 8.02
CA ALA A 461 9.76 -7.42 6.76
C ALA A 461 8.54 -6.88 5.96
N SER A 462 7.50 -6.41 6.66
CA SER A 462 6.32 -5.84 6.01
C SER A 462 6.54 -4.37 5.64
N HIS A 463 5.96 -3.93 4.52
CA HIS A 463 5.82 -2.51 4.20
C HIS A 463 4.97 -1.76 5.24
N LEU A 464 4.06 -2.45 5.93
CA LEU A 464 3.19 -1.92 6.99
C LEU A 464 3.80 -2.05 8.41
N LEU A 465 5.12 -2.26 8.54
CA LEU A 465 5.78 -2.46 9.83
C LEU A 465 5.52 -1.33 10.85
N SER A 466 5.35 -0.09 10.39
CA SER A 466 4.97 1.06 11.25
C SER A 466 3.58 0.88 11.86
N VAL A 467 2.64 0.33 11.09
CA VAL A 467 1.25 0.10 11.50
C VAL A 467 1.16 -1.09 12.44
N TYR A 468 1.83 -2.20 12.11
CA TYR A 468 1.94 -3.37 13.00
C TYR A 468 2.54 -2.99 14.35
N SER A 469 3.62 -2.22 14.32
CA SER A 469 4.31 -1.85 15.55
C SER A 469 3.49 -0.89 16.41
N LYS A 470 2.72 0.04 15.83
CA LYS A 470 1.77 0.91 16.56
C LYS A 470 0.83 0.08 17.46
N ILE A 471 0.38 -1.09 17.01
CA ILE A 471 -0.47 -1.98 17.82
C ILE A 471 0.22 -2.40 19.13
N TYR A 472 1.54 -2.61 19.14
CA TYR A 472 2.27 -2.85 20.39
C TYR A 472 2.20 -1.66 21.35
N LEU A 473 2.26 -0.44 20.81
CA LEU A 473 2.16 0.77 21.61
C LEU A 473 0.74 0.92 22.20
N SER A 474 -0.30 0.62 21.42
CA SER A 474 -1.70 0.66 21.88
C SER A 474 -1.99 -0.41 22.93
N LEU A 475 -1.48 -1.65 22.74
CA LEU A 475 -1.56 -2.70 23.75
C LEU A 475 -0.81 -2.30 25.03
N SER A 476 0.37 -1.68 24.90
CA SER A 476 1.10 -1.16 26.06
C SER A 476 0.27 -0.13 26.82
N LEU A 477 -0.35 0.82 26.11
CA LEU A 477 -1.23 1.82 26.72
C LEU A 477 -2.40 1.17 27.46
N PHE A 478 -3.02 0.14 26.87
CA PHE A 478 -4.11 -0.60 27.50
C PHE A 478 -3.67 -1.24 28.82
N TYR A 479 -2.58 -2.02 28.81
CA TYR A 479 -2.10 -2.72 30.01
C TYR A 479 -1.58 -1.76 31.08
N SER A 480 -0.94 -0.65 30.70
CA SER A 480 -0.43 0.34 31.64
C SER A 480 -1.55 1.15 32.29
N THR A 481 -2.51 1.65 31.49
CA THR A 481 -3.59 2.50 31.99
C THR A 481 -4.49 1.75 32.97
N ASN A 482 -4.79 0.47 32.66
CA ASN A 482 -5.62 -0.37 33.50
C ASN A 482 -4.87 -1.07 34.64
N GLN A 483 -3.54 -0.88 34.75
CA GLN A 483 -2.70 -1.47 35.80
C GLN A 483 -2.82 -3.01 35.90
N ILE A 484 -3.06 -3.69 34.77
CA ILE A 484 -3.31 -5.15 34.73
C ILE A 484 -2.00 -5.93 34.76
N ASN A 485 -1.06 -5.58 33.88
CA ASN A 485 0.23 -6.26 33.75
C ASN A 485 1.29 -5.27 33.24
N LEU A 486 1.94 -4.60 34.18
CA LEU A 486 2.93 -3.57 33.87
C LEU A 486 4.18 -4.13 33.17
N GLU A 487 4.59 -5.35 33.49
CA GLU A 487 5.73 -5.99 32.82
C GLU A 487 5.41 -6.30 31.35
N LYS A 488 4.20 -6.78 31.06
CA LYS A 488 3.73 -6.94 29.67
C LYS A 488 3.69 -5.59 28.95
N ALA A 489 3.20 -4.53 29.60
CA ALA A 489 3.18 -3.18 29.04
C ALA A 489 4.59 -2.68 28.68
N LYS A 490 5.54 -2.74 29.64
CA LYS A 490 6.96 -2.38 29.41
C LYS A 490 7.57 -3.15 28.24
N LYS A 491 7.31 -4.47 28.15
CA LYS A 491 7.82 -5.31 27.06
C LYS A 491 7.28 -4.88 25.70
N LEU A 492 5.98 -4.60 25.60
CA LEU A 492 5.34 -4.13 24.38
C LEU A 492 5.88 -2.75 23.96
N TYR A 493 5.99 -1.82 24.91
CA TYR A 493 6.56 -0.49 24.70
C TYR A 493 8.01 -0.55 24.21
N ALA A 494 8.85 -1.37 24.86
CA ALA A 494 10.25 -1.55 24.44
C ALA A 494 10.34 -2.20 23.05
N THR A 495 9.47 -3.15 22.73
CA THR A 495 9.39 -3.78 21.40
C THR A 495 9.07 -2.74 20.31
N PHE A 496 8.11 -1.85 20.56
CA PHE A 496 7.83 -0.72 19.65
C PHE A 496 9.07 0.12 19.38
N ILE A 497 9.82 0.49 20.43
CA ILE A 497 11.04 1.30 20.30
C ILE A 497 12.14 0.55 19.54
N GLN A 498 12.29 -0.76 19.76
CA GLN A 498 13.29 -1.52 18.99
C GLN A 498 12.98 -1.51 17.49
N ILE A 499 11.70 -1.51 17.10
CA ILE A 499 11.28 -1.51 15.69
C ILE A 499 11.37 -0.10 15.09
N ASN A 500 10.75 0.91 15.71
CA ASN A 500 10.61 2.25 15.12
C ASN A 500 11.70 3.24 15.53
N GLY A 501 12.40 2.98 16.64
CA GLY A 501 13.30 3.95 17.25
C GLY A 501 12.57 5.01 18.08
N LEU A 502 13.36 5.88 18.71
CA LEU A 502 12.86 6.93 19.60
C LEU A 502 12.34 8.16 18.85
N GLU A 503 12.87 8.43 17.65
CA GLU A 503 12.47 9.60 16.85
C GLU A 503 10.97 9.58 16.54
N ILE A 504 10.48 8.47 15.98
CA ILE A 504 9.06 8.28 15.65
C ILE A 504 8.18 8.32 16.91
N LEU A 505 8.64 7.74 18.02
CA LEU A 505 7.91 7.77 19.29
C LEU A 505 7.68 9.20 19.78
N HIS A 506 8.71 10.04 19.72
CA HIS A 506 8.66 11.42 20.21
C HIS A 506 8.02 12.39 19.22
N SER A 507 8.12 12.16 17.91
CA SER A 507 7.53 13.05 16.90
C SER A 507 6.06 12.77 16.66
N GLU A 508 5.67 11.50 16.46
CA GLU A 508 4.31 11.14 16.02
C GLU A 508 3.45 10.61 17.17
N TYR A 509 4.04 9.86 18.12
CA TYR A 509 3.27 9.17 19.18
C TYR A 509 3.46 9.77 20.58
N ASN A 510 3.83 11.05 20.66
CA ASN A 510 4.19 11.69 21.92
C ASN A 510 3.06 11.67 22.96
N GLU A 511 1.80 11.82 22.53
CA GLU A 511 0.66 11.81 23.44
C GLU A 511 0.46 10.41 24.08
N ILE A 512 0.48 9.36 23.26
CA ILE A 512 0.40 7.97 23.73
C ILE A 512 1.58 7.65 24.64
N ASN A 513 2.79 8.05 24.22
CA ASN A 513 4.00 7.90 25.02
C ASN A 513 3.86 8.55 26.40
N SER A 514 3.40 9.80 26.46
CA SER A 514 3.21 10.53 27.71
C SER A 514 2.20 9.84 28.63
N LYS A 515 1.10 9.33 28.07
CA LYS A 515 0.09 8.56 28.83
C LYS A 515 0.67 7.26 29.40
N ILE A 516 1.40 6.49 28.59
CA ILE A 516 2.08 5.26 29.03
C ILE A 516 3.05 5.56 30.17
N LEU A 517 3.96 6.51 29.99
CA LEU A 517 4.97 6.87 30.99
C LEU A 517 4.33 7.41 32.27
N SER A 518 3.24 8.18 32.17
CA SER A 518 2.51 8.65 33.35
C SER A 518 1.87 7.50 34.15
N SER A 519 1.43 6.44 33.46
CA SER A 519 0.83 5.27 34.09
C SER A 519 1.87 4.31 34.67
N ILE A 520 3.01 4.14 33.99
CA ILE A 520 4.10 3.28 34.44
C ILE A 520 4.97 3.97 35.51
N GLN A 521 5.06 5.31 35.49
CA GLN A 521 5.89 6.13 36.38
C GLN A 521 7.40 5.84 36.29
N ILE A 522 7.87 5.39 35.14
CA ILE A 522 9.27 5.08 34.85
C ILE A 522 9.67 5.78 33.55
N SER A 523 10.89 6.30 33.47
CA SER A 523 11.43 6.92 32.26
C SER A 523 11.68 5.90 31.15
N THR A 524 11.58 6.33 29.90
CA THR A 524 11.88 5.52 28.69
C THR A 524 13.23 4.80 28.78
N ASP A 525 14.29 5.48 29.19
CA ASP A 525 15.65 4.91 29.26
C ASP A 525 15.73 3.72 30.22
N LEU A 526 15.13 3.85 31.41
CA LEU A 526 15.09 2.78 32.39
C LEU A 526 14.29 1.56 31.90
N ILE A 527 13.16 1.77 31.22
CA ILE A 527 12.36 0.68 30.64
C ILE A 527 13.19 -0.07 29.57
N LEU A 528 13.90 0.67 28.73
CA LEU A 528 14.77 0.09 27.70
C LEU A 528 15.96 -0.64 28.31
N ASP A 529 16.60 -0.09 29.33
CA ASP A 529 17.73 -0.72 30.01
C ASP A 529 17.32 -2.02 30.70
N GLU A 530 16.18 -2.03 31.40
CA GLU A 530 15.60 -3.23 32.02
C GLU A 530 15.28 -4.29 30.95
N PHE A 531 14.60 -3.88 29.87
CA PHE A 531 14.29 -4.77 28.76
C PHE A 531 15.54 -5.36 28.11
N LEU A 532 16.57 -4.55 27.83
CA LEU A 532 17.79 -5.01 27.19
C LEU A 532 18.61 -5.95 28.09
N LYS A 533 18.63 -5.72 29.42
CA LYS A 533 19.28 -6.63 30.37
C LYS A 533 18.63 -8.01 30.36
N ASN A 534 17.30 -8.06 30.41
CA ASN A 534 16.55 -9.31 30.39
C ASN A 534 16.64 -10.00 29.02
N LYS A 535 16.64 -9.22 27.92
CA LYS A 535 16.70 -9.72 26.55
C LYS A 535 17.90 -10.65 26.31
N TYR A 536 19.10 -10.32 26.80
CA TYR A 536 20.27 -11.19 26.57
C TYR A 536 20.13 -12.56 27.25
N HIS A 537 19.61 -12.59 28.47
CA HIS A 537 19.36 -13.84 29.18
C HIS A 537 18.28 -14.68 28.50
N ASP A 538 17.20 -14.04 28.04
CA ASP A 538 16.12 -14.72 27.31
C ASP A 538 16.62 -15.29 25.97
N LEU A 539 17.40 -14.51 25.22
CA LEU A 539 18.04 -14.95 23.97
C LEU A 539 18.97 -16.15 24.18
N GLU A 540 19.76 -16.16 25.26
CA GLU A 540 20.63 -17.30 25.58
C GLU A 540 19.82 -18.56 25.88
N ASN A 541 18.73 -18.45 26.64
CA ASN A 541 17.88 -19.60 26.97
C ASN A 541 17.14 -20.15 25.75
N GLU A 542 16.52 -19.28 24.95
CA GLU A 542 15.82 -19.69 23.73
C GLU A 542 16.80 -20.30 22.71
N PHE A 543 17.98 -19.70 22.55
CA PHE A 543 19.03 -20.27 21.72
C PHE A 543 19.52 -21.61 22.25
N LEU A 544 19.62 -21.79 23.57
CA LEU A 544 19.99 -23.07 24.18
C LEU A 544 18.96 -24.16 23.85
N VAL A 545 17.66 -23.84 23.83
CA VAL A 545 16.60 -24.77 23.40
C VAL A 545 16.81 -25.21 21.94
N ILE A 546 17.14 -24.28 21.05
CA ILE A 546 17.44 -24.60 19.64
C ILE A 546 18.71 -25.45 19.56
N LYS A 547 19.77 -25.05 20.25
CA LYS A 547 21.06 -25.76 20.29
C LYS A 547 20.91 -27.18 20.82
N ASN A 548 20.09 -27.41 21.84
CA ASN A 548 19.86 -28.73 22.41
C ASN A 548 19.10 -29.68 21.45
N LYS A 549 18.37 -29.14 20.47
CA LYS A 549 17.74 -29.92 19.39
C LYS A 549 18.71 -30.25 18.26
N ILE A 550 19.87 -29.60 18.20
CA ILE A 550 20.92 -29.85 17.21
C ILE A 550 21.79 -31.01 17.69
N THR A 551 21.66 -32.16 17.03
CA THR A 551 22.56 -33.30 17.17
C THR A 551 23.48 -33.40 15.95
N LYS A 552 24.55 -34.19 16.01
CA LYS A 552 25.47 -34.40 14.86
C LYS A 552 24.77 -34.94 13.60
N THR A 553 23.57 -35.50 13.73
CA THR A 553 22.79 -36.13 12.65
C THR A 553 21.59 -35.30 12.21
N THR A 554 21.33 -34.14 12.81
CA THR A 554 20.16 -33.33 12.48
C THR A 554 20.32 -32.73 11.07
N PRO A 555 19.36 -32.93 10.14
CA PRO A 555 19.40 -32.32 8.82
C PRO A 555 19.47 -30.80 8.90
N ILE A 556 20.29 -30.17 8.05
CA ILE A 556 20.48 -28.71 8.06
C ILE A 556 19.15 -27.97 7.84
N ALA A 557 18.26 -28.54 7.03
CA ALA A 557 16.94 -27.98 6.73
C ALA A 557 16.05 -27.87 7.98
N GLU A 558 16.17 -28.80 8.93
CA GLU A 558 15.43 -28.77 10.20
C GLU A 558 16.00 -27.73 11.19
N ILE A 559 17.23 -27.27 10.97
CA ILE A 559 17.90 -26.26 11.80
C ILE A 559 17.65 -24.85 11.25
N LYS A 560 17.59 -24.69 9.92
CA LYS A 560 17.45 -23.38 9.25
C LYS A 560 16.20 -22.63 9.70
N ALA A 561 15.01 -23.19 9.50
CA ALA A 561 13.76 -22.49 9.77
C ALA A 561 13.60 -22.04 11.24
N PRO A 562 13.89 -22.88 12.27
CA PRO A 562 13.87 -22.43 13.66
C PRO A 562 14.86 -21.29 13.96
N LEU A 563 16.04 -21.32 13.33
CA LEU A 563 17.08 -20.32 13.54
C LEU A 563 16.77 -19.00 12.81
N GLU A 564 16.28 -19.08 11.58
CA GLU A 564 15.77 -17.95 10.80
C GLU A 564 14.64 -17.24 11.55
N ASN A 565 13.69 -18.01 12.09
CA ASN A 565 12.62 -17.49 12.93
C ASN A 565 13.15 -16.84 14.21
N PHE A 566 14.08 -17.50 14.90
CA PHE A 566 14.70 -16.97 16.12
C PHE A 566 15.44 -15.64 15.86
N ILE A 567 16.19 -15.56 14.78
CA ILE A 567 16.90 -14.32 14.41
C ILE A 567 15.89 -13.22 14.08
N SER A 568 14.94 -13.49 13.18
CA SER A 568 13.97 -12.51 12.70
C SER A 568 13.08 -11.99 13.85
N ASN A 569 12.55 -12.89 14.69
CA ASN A 569 11.58 -12.53 15.72
C ASN A 569 12.19 -12.19 17.07
N ASN A 570 13.17 -12.95 17.56
CA ASN A 570 13.67 -12.77 18.94
C ASN A 570 14.82 -11.76 18.99
N ILE A 571 15.72 -11.76 18.00
CA ILE A 571 16.82 -10.80 17.92
C ILE A 571 16.33 -9.48 17.32
N PHE A 572 15.68 -9.54 16.15
CA PHE A 572 15.31 -8.37 15.35
C PHE A 572 13.85 -7.92 15.52
N HIS A 573 13.02 -8.63 16.28
CA HIS A 573 11.63 -8.23 16.57
C HIS A 573 10.74 -8.04 15.34
N GLY A 574 11.08 -8.67 14.21
CA GLY A 574 10.41 -8.53 12.91
C GLY A 574 10.98 -7.44 11.99
N LEU A 575 12.02 -6.71 12.41
CA LEU A 575 12.68 -5.69 11.59
C LEU A 575 13.25 -6.25 10.28
N CYS A 576 13.68 -7.50 10.29
CA CYS A 576 14.21 -8.16 9.11
C CYS A 576 13.72 -9.60 9.03
N GLU A 577 13.53 -10.05 7.80
CA GLU A 577 13.44 -11.46 7.47
C GLU A 577 14.85 -12.03 7.34
N THR A 578 15.09 -13.20 7.94
CA THR A 578 16.37 -13.88 7.86
C THR A 578 16.22 -15.14 7.02
N SER A 579 17.09 -15.32 6.04
CA SER A 579 17.22 -16.55 5.26
C SER A 579 18.65 -17.06 5.31
N ILE A 580 18.81 -18.38 5.43
CA ILE A 580 20.08 -19.07 5.54
C ILE A 580 20.26 -19.93 4.29
N LEU A 581 21.07 -19.41 3.38
CA LEU A 581 21.24 -19.95 2.04
C LEU A 581 22.60 -20.62 1.92
N GLU A 582 22.70 -21.61 1.05
CA GLU A 582 24.01 -22.13 0.66
C GLU A 582 24.70 -21.16 -0.30
N THR A 583 26.02 -21.05 -0.22
CA THR A 583 26.83 -20.16 -1.09
C THR A 583 26.68 -20.46 -2.58
N THR A 584 26.20 -21.65 -2.94
CA THR A 584 25.94 -22.12 -4.30
C THR A 584 24.52 -21.80 -4.80
N GLN A 585 23.61 -21.34 -3.93
CA GLN A 585 22.25 -21.00 -4.32
C GLN A 585 22.20 -19.61 -4.95
N GLU A 586 21.46 -19.47 -6.06
CA GLU A 586 21.14 -18.15 -6.61
C GLU A 586 20.28 -17.37 -5.61
N LEU A 587 20.73 -16.16 -5.30
CA LEU A 587 20.01 -15.27 -4.40
C LEU A 587 18.79 -14.70 -5.12
N ASN A 588 17.61 -14.85 -4.52
CA ASN A 588 16.41 -14.21 -5.02
C ASN A 588 16.63 -12.70 -5.11
N ILE A 589 16.24 -12.14 -6.24
CA ILE A 589 16.31 -10.71 -6.52
C ILE A 589 15.36 -9.96 -5.55
N LEU A 590 15.83 -8.90 -4.88
CA LEU A 590 15.05 -8.16 -3.87
C LEU A 590 14.00 -7.24 -4.49
N GLU A 591 12.77 -7.28 -4.00
CA GLU A 591 11.74 -6.34 -4.44
C GLU A 591 12.08 -4.88 -4.07
N ALA A 592 11.47 -3.93 -4.78
CA ALA A 592 11.71 -2.52 -4.54
C ALA A 592 11.24 -2.07 -3.14
N GLY A 593 12.04 -1.26 -2.47
CA GLY A 593 11.77 -0.80 -1.10
C GLY A 593 12.37 -1.70 -0.01
N PHE A 594 13.01 -2.81 -0.40
CA PHE A 594 13.81 -3.67 0.47
C PHE A 594 15.30 -3.49 0.21
N GLU A 595 16.07 -3.62 1.29
CA GLU A 595 17.52 -3.73 1.30
C GLU A 595 17.93 -5.04 1.97
N GLU A 596 19.16 -5.46 1.71
CA GLU A 596 19.75 -6.60 2.40
C GLU A 596 21.07 -6.29 3.08
N HIS A 597 21.34 -7.10 4.09
CA HIS A 597 22.65 -7.26 4.69
C HIS A 597 23.01 -8.74 4.67
N GLN A 598 24.29 -9.07 4.48
CA GLN A 598 24.73 -10.45 4.40
C GLN A 598 25.92 -10.70 5.33
N ILE A 599 25.88 -11.84 6.03
CA ILE A 599 27.06 -12.43 6.67
C ILE A 599 27.45 -13.65 5.84
N VAL A 600 28.59 -13.55 5.16
CA VAL A 600 29.14 -14.65 4.35
C VAL A 600 29.98 -15.55 5.24
N LEU A 601 29.59 -16.82 5.33
CA LEU A 601 30.33 -17.91 5.98
C LEU A 601 30.93 -18.82 4.90
N SER A 602 31.70 -19.83 5.29
CA SER A 602 32.43 -20.70 4.34
C SER A 602 31.52 -21.49 3.38
N LYS A 603 30.33 -21.91 3.83
CA LYS A 603 29.35 -22.65 3.02
C LYS A 603 27.97 -22.00 2.96
N TYR A 604 27.67 -21.11 3.90
CA TYR A 604 26.35 -20.51 4.07
C TYR A 604 26.42 -18.99 4.01
N ILE A 605 25.32 -18.38 3.59
CA ILE A 605 25.09 -16.94 3.66
C ILE A 605 23.90 -16.74 4.59
N ILE A 606 24.10 -15.98 5.66
CA ILE A 606 22.98 -15.48 6.47
C ILE A 606 22.58 -14.14 5.85
N ARG A 607 21.43 -14.15 5.17
CA ARG A 607 20.86 -13.01 4.48
C ARG A 607 19.78 -12.39 5.34
N PHE A 608 19.88 -11.10 5.59
CA PHE A 608 18.89 -10.30 6.28
C PHE A 608 18.23 -9.38 5.27
N ILE A 609 16.90 -9.43 5.14
CA ILE A 609 16.10 -8.58 4.26
C ILE A 609 15.26 -7.66 5.12
N PHE A 610 15.32 -6.35 4.89
CA PHE A 610 14.57 -5.37 5.67
C PHE A 610 14.11 -4.22 4.77
N THR A 611 13.06 -3.52 5.19
CA THR A 611 12.56 -2.34 4.46
C THR A 611 13.54 -1.18 4.59
N SER A 612 13.84 -0.48 3.49
CA SER A 612 14.87 0.57 3.43
C SER A 612 14.65 1.69 4.46
N VAL A 613 13.40 2.03 4.77
CA VAL A 613 13.03 3.03 5.79
C VAL A 613 13.63 2.71 7.16
N TYR A 614 13.75 1.42 7.50
CA TYR A 614 14.22 0.95 8.80
C TYR A 614 15.70 0.59 8.84
N LYS A 615 16.47 0.94 7.79
CA LYS A 615 17.90 0.64 7.70
C LYS A 615 18.68 1.07 8.94
N ASN A 616 18.46 2.29 9.42
CA ASN A 616 19.16 2.81 10.60
C ASN A 616 18.82 2.00 11.86
N ASN A 617 17.53 1.65 12.04
CA ASN A 617 17.08 0.83 13.16
C ASN A 617 17.64 -0.60 13.08
N PHE A 618 17.62 -1.21 11.89
CA PHE A 618 18.26 -2.50 11.63
C PHE A 618 19.74 -2.49 12.01
N LEU A 619 20.51 -1.51 11.53
CA LEU A 619 21.95 -1.39 11.82
C LEU A 619 22.22 -1.21 13.31
N LEU A 620 21.39 -0.45 14.02
CA LEU A 620 21.49 -0.27 15.47
C LEU A 620 21.26 -1.59 16.23
N VAL A 621 20.21 -2.34 15.88
CA VAL A 621 19.91 -3.64 16.49
C VAL A 621 21.00 -4.66 16.14
N PHE A 622 21.45 -4.68 14.88
CA PHE A 622 22.53 -5.55 14.42
C PHE A 622 23.81 -5.30 15.23
N LYS A 623 24.27 -4.06 15.34
CA LYS A 623 25.50 -3.69 16.07
C LYS A 623 25.42 -4.09 17.55
N LYS A 624 24.25 -3.96 18.18
CA LYS A 624 24.05 -4.40 19.57
C LYS A 624 24.17 -5.92 19.73
N ASN A 625 23.68 -6.69 18.77
CA ASN A 625 23.63 -8.16 18.84
C ASN A 625 24.78 -8.86 18.07
N GLU A 626 25.67 -8.11 17.44
CA GLU A 626 26.72 -8.62 16.54
C GLU A 626 27.58 -9.70 17.21
N THR A 627 28.01 -9.46 18.44
CA THR A 627 28.84 -10.40 19.21
C THR A 627 28.09 -11.71 19.47
N PHE A 628 26.80 -11.64 19.82
CA PHE A 628 25.97 -12.82 20.04
C PHE A 628 25.78 -13.61 18.74
N ILE A 629 25.44 -12.93 17.64
CA ILE A 629 25.25 -13.56 16.32
C ILE A 629 26.53 -14.26 15.87
N LYS A 630 27.69 -13.60 15.99
CA LYS A 630 28.99 -14.19 15.60
C LYS A 630 29.38 -15.36 16.49
N ASN A 631 29.22 -15.25 17.81
CA ASN A 631 29.72 -16.25 18.75
C ASN A 631 28.82 -17.47 18.90
N ASN A 632 27.52 -17.33 18.64
CA ASN A 632 26.54 -18.39 18.86
C ASN A 632 26.00 -18.92 17.53
N ILE A 633 25.39 -18.06 16.71
CA ILE A 633 24.72 -18.45 15.47
C ILE A 633 25.72 -18.86 14.40
N CYS A 634 26.74 -18.03 14.11
CA CYS A 634 27.70 -18.32 13.05
C CYS A 634 28.57 -19.55 13.37
N LYS A 635 28.84 -19.82 14.66
CA LYS A 635 29.59 -21.01 15.07
C LYS A 635 28.86 -22.31 14.76
N ILE A 636 27.53 -22.37 14.91
CA ILE A 636 26.75 -23.57 14.53
C ILE A 636 27.09 -23.98 13.10
N PHE A 637 27.07 -23.04 12.16
CA PHE A 637 27.34 -23.32 10.74
C PHE A 637 28.81 -23.59 10.43
N ASN A 638 29.74 -23.00 11.18
CA ASN A 638 31.17 -23.29 11.03
C ASN A 638 31.54 -24.68 11.63
N ASP A 639 30.85 -25.11 12.67
CA ASP A 639 31.11 -26.37 13.39
C ASP A 639 30.43 -27.59 12.74
N LEU A 640 29.46 -27.37 11.84
CA LEU A 640 28.84 -28.41 11.01
C LEU A 640 29.83 -28.92 9.94
N LYS A 641 30.75 -29.81 10.36
CA LYS A 641 31.65 -30.57 9.49
C LYS A 641 30.99 -31.83 8.93
N GLU A 642 31.27 -32.07 7.64
CA GLU A 642 31.01 -33.25 6.79
C GLU A 642 30.29 -34.46 7.42
N ASN A 643 29.12 -34.79 6.86
CA ASN A 643 28.91 -36.15 6.37
C ASN A 643 28.97 -36.10 4.84
N ASN A 644 30.18 -35.99 4.28
CA ASN A 644 30.41 -36.53 2.95
C ASN A 644 30.31 -38.05 3.09
N THR A 645 29.08 -38.58 3.10
CA THR A 645 28.89 -39.98 2.74
C THR A 645 29.19 -40.06 1.25
N ASN A 646 30.47 -40.14 0.92
CA ASN A 646 30.89 -40.91 -0.24
C ASN A 646 30.29 -42.29 -0.01
N PHE A 647 29.15 -42.56 -0.63
CA PHE A 647 28.79 -43.92 -0.94
C PHE A 647 29.89 -44.39 -1.88
N ASN A 648 30.94 -45.00 -1.30
CA ASN A 648 31.71 -46.01 -2.00
C ASN A 648 30.70 -47.13 -2.30
N LEU A 649 29.98 -46.99 -3.41
CA LEU A 649 29.44 -48.12 -4.12
C LEU A 649 30.63 -49.02 -4.39
N LEU A 650 30.68 -50.15 -3.68
CA LEU A 650 31.41 -51.31 -4.16
C LEU A 650 30.83 -51.61 -5.54
N ILE A 651 31.57 -51.18 -6.56
CA ILE A 651 31.39 -51.63 -7.93
C ILE A 651 31.98 -53.05 -7.93
N ASP A 652 31.11 -54.04 -7.76
CA ASP A 652 31.35 -55.32 -8.41
C ASP A 652 31.14 -55.09 -9.92
N GLU A 653 32.12 -55.59 -10.66
CA GLU A 653 32.30 -55.60 -12.11
C GLU A 653 31.01 -55.47 -12.93
N ASP A 654 30.84 -54.33 -13.61
CA ASP A 654 30.75 -54.29 -15.06
C ASP A 654 30.63 -52.83 -15.56
N GLU A 655 31.40 -52.54 -16.60
CA GLU A 655 31.51 -51.26 -17.28
C GLU A 655 30.16 -50.76 -17.81
N ILE A 656 29.97 -49.43 -17.79
CA ILE A 656 29.65 -48.62 -18.99
C ILE A 656 29.79 -47.13 -18.61
N GLU A 657 30.76 -46.47 -19.26
CA GLU A 657 30.84 -45.01 -19.36
C GLU A 657 29.60 -44.43 -20.03
N ILE A 658 28.97 -43.42 -19.41
CA ILE A 658 28.31 -42.35 -20.16
C ILE A 658 28.76 -41.01 -19.59
N LYS A 659 29.44 -40.22 -20.43
CA LYS A 659 29.99 -38.90 -20.16
C LYS A 659 28.88 -37.85 -19.96
N TYR A 660 29.09 -36.97 -18.98
CA TYR A 660 29.01 -35.52 -19.18
C TYR A 660 30.31 -34.88 -18.69
#